data_AF-G7CBH6-F1
#
_entry.id   AF-G7CBH6-F1
#
_cell.length_a   1.000
_cell.length_b   1.000
_cell.length_c   1.000
_cell.angle_alpha   90.00
_cell.angle_beta   90.00
_cell.angle_gamma   90.00
#
_symmetry.space_group_name_H-M   'P 1'
#
loop_
_entity.id
_entity.type
_entity.pdbx_description
1 polymer ?
#
loop_
_entity_poly.entity_id
_entity_poly.type
_entity_poly.pdbx_seq_one_letter_code
_entity_poly.pdbx_strand_id
1 'polypeptide(L)'
;MADRGRRDRRAPGRRSGPTSGPTSGPTSGPASGPTRSEPPTDPIGFDPITDDPAEDPAEDPAEDPAGDDPVEDPATDEPATDEPSRADTAEPGDRPADRLIRFAHRAGRAVLDRLPQLGLTVLAGLLLCVSFPPMGWWYLAPVALALLGGVLVHRATTLAGGFGYGVLFGLAFHIPLLPWISGLVGAVPWLALSVVQAVFPGLFGLAAVAVRRLPGRPVWFALLWVAYEWIKSSVPFGGFPWGVVAYSQTNGPLLALAQIGGAPLVSFAVALTGFSLAALTAAIVRWWRSDSHRAAPPAVVLPGLCIAAVLLATAVVWPQVRYSGAGADAADQPIRVAAVQGNVPRLGLDFNAQRRAVLDNHVRETMRLAEDVRAGRAEQPLFVVWPENSSDIDPLANPDAHQQISAAAAAIRAPILVGGVVRAPGYRPDNPVATNSVLVWDPETGPTDRHDKQIVQPFGEYLPWRDFFRRLSPYADRAGYFIPVDGDGVVTAAGVPVGVTTCWEVIFDRAARESVRNGAEVLAVPTNNATFDEAMSEQHLAFARLRAVEHNRYAVVAGTTGISAVITPDGREVARTRFFEPAYLDVQVRLKTQLSPATRYGPVIHGALIAAALAGLGAALAGTVLQNGRLVPHALRGRRRAKESHDDGPATRPRHHGQSTSESAHSGDHPDLQRTGQSAADRGSGASGLPRGARADRRRRQPRRHR
;
A
#
# COMPACT_ATOMS: atom_id res chain seq x y z
N MET A 1 25.45 31.04 43.48
CA MET A 1 25.30 31.75 44.77
C MET A 1 24.82 33.16 44.42
N ALA A 2 23.58 33.56 44.69
CA ALA A 2 22.93 33.77 46.01
C ALA A 2 23.12 35.24 46.48
N ASP A 3 22.12 35.98 46.97
CA ASP A 3 20.67 35.74 47.12
C ASP A 3 19.94 37.11 47.40
N ARG A 4 18.61 37.18 47.21
CA ARG A 4 17.62 38.23 47.64
C ARG A 4 17.70 39.62 46.98
N GLY A 5 16.60 40.38 46.81
CA GLY A 5 15.16 40.01 46.84
C GLY A 5 14.25 40.81 47.78
N ARG A 6 13.60 41.87 47.27
CA ARG A 6 12.31 42.50 47.71
C ARG A 6 11.95 43.58 46.67
N ARG A 7 10.81 43.58 45.96
CA ARG A 7 9.36 43.63 46.29
C ARG A 7 8.77 45.05 46.45
N ASP A 8 7.58 45.18 45.85
CA ASP A 8 6.46 46.08 46.16
C ASP A 8 6.66 47.61 46.04
N ARG A 9 6.21 48.18 44.91
CA ARG A 9 5.62 49.53 44.87
C ARG A 9 4.34 49.56 44.03
N ARG A 10 3.35 50.32 44.51
CA ARG A 10 2.03 50.50 43.90
C ARG A 10 2.02 51.73 42.98
N ALA A 11 1.20 51.71 41.93
CA ALA A 11 0.60 52.92 41.34
C ALA A 11 -0.60 53.37 42.23
N PRO A 12 -1.10 54.62 42.20
CA PRO A 12 -1.71 55.19 40.98
C PRO A 12 -1.58 56.71 40.75
N GLY A 13 -1.84 57.13 39.51
CA GLY A 13 -2.16 58.51 39.12
C GLY A 13 -1.60 58.88 37.73
N ARG A 14 -2.17 59.85 36.98
CA ARG A 14 -3.49 60.51 37.03
C ARG A 14 -3.60 61.39 35.76
N ARG A 15 -4.75 61.43 35.06
CA ARG A 15 -5.07 62.36 33.92
C ARG A 15 -4.30 62.09 32.60
N SER A 16 -4.82 62.38 31.39
CA SER A 16 -6.19 62.79 30.98
C SER A 16 -6.47 62.70 29.47
N GLY A 17 -7.55 61.98 29.08
CA GLY A 17 -8.36 62.16 27.87
C GLY A 17 -7.77 61.75 26.50
N PRO A 18 -8.58 61.72 25.42
CA PRO A 18 -10.06 61.72 25.33
C PRO A 18 -10.63 60.45 24.65
N THR A 19 -11.96 60.25 24.69
CA THR A 19 -12.64 59.13 24.00
C THR A 19 -14.04 59.47 23.50
N SER A 20 -14.26 59.37 22.18
CA SER A 20 -15.50 58.90 21.53
C SER A 20 -15.29 58.87 20.01
N GLY A 21 -15.94 57.91 19.31
CA GLY A 21 -15.87 57.78 17.85
C GLY A 21 -17.22 58.06 17.16
N PRO A 22 -17.30 57.96 15.83
CA PRO A 22 -18.55 58.09 15.08
C PRO A 22 -19.16 56.73 14.70
N THR A 23 -20.50 56.64 14.75
CA THR A 23 -21.28 55.53 14.17
C THR A 23 -22.56 56.07 13.52
N SER A 24 -22.70 55.98 12.19
CA SER A 24 -23.99 55.80 11.48
C SER A 24 -23.87 55.90 9.94
N GLY A 25 -24.48 54.92 9.24
CA GLY A 25 -25.09 55.08 7.91
C GLY A 25 -24.20 55.38 6.69
N PRO A 26 -24.73 55.29 5.46
CA PRO A 26 -26.16 55.11 5.10
C PRO A 26 -26.52 53.75 4.46
N THR A 27 -27.81 53.47 4.36
CA THR A 27 -28.39 52.32 3.63
C THR A 27 -29.58 52.77 2.76
N SER A 28 -29.45 52.70 1.43
CA SER A 28 -30.57 52.56 0.47
C SER A 28 -30.06 52.57 -0.99
N GLY A 29 -30.63 51.72 -1.87
CA GLY A 29 -30.31 51.71 -3.30
C GLY A 29 -30.39 50.30 -3.92
N PRO A 30 -31.22 50.02 -4.95
CA PRO A 30 -31.56 48.65 -5.32
C PRO A 30 -30.96 48.13 -6.63
N ALA A 31 -30.88 46.79 -6.69
CA ALA A 31 -31.01 45.90 -7.83
C ALA A 31 -30.90 46.45 -9.27
N SER A 32 -29.74 46.20 -9.89
CA SER A 32 -29.63 45.81 -11.30
C SER A 32 -28.48 44.81 -11.45
N GLY A 33 -28.71 43.69 -12.12
CA GLY A 33 -27.68 42.66 -12.33
C GLY A 33 -26.91 42.87 -13.64
N PRO A 34 -25.79 42.15 -13.82
CA PRO A 34 -25.42 41.73 -15.16
C PRO A 34 -25.05 40.24 -15.27
N THR A 35 -25.39 39.68 -16.44
CA THR A 35 -24.67 38.61 -17.17
C THR A 35 -24.05 37.43 -16.41
N ARG A 36 -24.61 36.24 -16.64
CA ARG A 36 -23.77 35.03 -16.74
C ARG A 36 -22.84 35.21 -17.94
N SER A 37 -21.53 35.05 -17.74
CA SER A 37 -20.59 34.76 -18.82
C SER A 37 -20.34 33.25 -18.84
N GLU A 38 -20.71 32.57 -19.92
CA GLU A 38 -20.41 31.16 -20.12
C GLU A 38 -18.92 30.97 -20.45
N PRO A 39 -18.29 29.86 -20.05
CA PRO A 39 -16.92 29.55 -20.48
C PRO A 39 -16.93 29.18 -21.98
N PRO A 40 -15.96 29.65 -22.79
CA PRO A 40 -15.91 29.31 -24.21
C PRO A 40 -15.60 27.82 -24.38
N THR A 41 -16.53 27.09 -25.01
CA THR A 41 -16.37 25.69 -25.41
C THR A 41 -15.99 25.59 -26.88
N ASP A 42 -14.71 25.80 -27.20
CA ASP A 42 -14.16 25.46 -28.53
C ASP A 42 -13.58 24.04 -28.52
N PRO A 43 -14.11 23.10 -29.33
CA PRO A 43 -13.51 21.79 -29.51
C PRO A 43 -12.33 21.88 -30.50
N ILE A 44 -11.14 21.44 -30.09
CA ILE A 44 -10.02 21.25 -31.03
C ILE A 44 -10.32 20.01 -31.88
N GLY A 45 -10.86 20.24 -33.07
CA GLY A 45 -11.00 19.22 -34.10
C GLY A 45 -9.64 18.86 -34.70
N PHE A 46 -9.44 17.57 -34.97
CA PHE A 46 -8.38 17.07 -35.86
C PHE A 46 -9.02 16.71 -37.19
N ASP A 47 -8.84 17.54 -38.21
CA ASP A 47 -9.06 17.14 -39.59
C ASP A 47 -7.83 16.40 -40.14
N PRO A 48 -8.00 15.36 -40.97
CA PRO A 48 -6.89 14.64 -41.59
C PRO A 48 -6.32 15.41 -42.79
N ILE A 49 -5.00 15.40 -42.95
CA ILE A 49 -4.37 15.88 -44.18
C ILE A 49 -4.54 14.80 -45.27
N THR A 50 -5.31 15.14 -46.30
CA THR A 50 -5.29 14.47 -47.60
C THR A 50 -4.35 15.21 -48.54
N ASP A 51 -3.40 14.50 -49.15
CA ASP A 51 -2.66 14.99 -50.33
C ASP A 51 -2.35 13.79 -51.24
N ASP A 52 -2.84 13.86 -52.47
CA ASP A 52 -2.62 12.97 -53.62
C ASP A 52 -3.13 13.77 -54.85
N PRO A 53 -2.37 13.87 -55.98
CA PRO A 53 -2.65 12.95 -57.08
C PRO A 53 -1.49 12.66 -58.08
N ALA A 54 -1.80 11.74 -59.01
CA ALA A 54 -1.22 11.52 -60.36
C ALA A 54 0.12 10.72 -60.44
N GLU A 55 0.38 9.92 -61.48
CA GLU A 55 -0.27 9.82 -62.81
C GLU A 55 -0.30 8.36 -63.35
N ASP A 56 -1.08 8.12 -64.42
CA ASP A 56 -1.49 6.80 -65.02
C ASP A 56 -0.65 6.49 -66.32
N PRO A 57 -0.96 5.58 -67.30
CA PRO A 57 -2.08 4.63 -67.50
C PRO A 57 -1.74 3.23 -68.14
N ALA A 58 -2.79 2.55 -68.64
CA ALA A 58 -2.88 1.43 -69.62
C ALA A 58 -2.85 -0.02 -69.05
N GLU A 59 -3.61 -1.00 -69.58
CA GLU A 59 -4.57 -1.06 -70.71
C GLU A 59 -5.59 -2.23 -70.53
N ASP A 60 -6.69 -2.25 -71.29
CA ASP A 60 -7.76 -3.30 -71.31
C ASP A 60 -8.35 -3.35 -72.76
N PRO A 61 -8.71 -4.53 -73.35
CA PRO A 61 -10.10 -5.02 -73.23
C PRO A 61 -10.37 -6.55 -73.33
N ALA A 62 -11.52 -6.93 -72.75
CA ALA A 62 -12.51 -8.01 -73.05
C ALA A 62 -12.39 -8.97 -74.27
N GLU A 63 -12.89 -10.22 -74.12
CA GLU A 63 -14.12 -10.75 -74.77
C GLU A 63 -14.47 -12.23 -74.37
N ASP A 64 -15.64 -12.72 -74.81
CA ASP A 64 -16.35 -14.02 -74.55
C ASP A 64 -17.06 -14.41 -75.91
N PRO A 65 -17.72 -15.57 -76.20
CA PRO A 65 -17.92 -16.83 -75.45
C PRO A 65 -17.83 -18.16 -76.29
N ALA A 66 -18.18 -19.30 -75.65
CA ALA A 66 -18.86 -20.52 -76.18
C ALA A 66 -18.15 -21.56 -77.10
N GLY A 67 -18.60 -22.83 -77.02
CA GLY A 67 -18.28 -23.91 -77.99
C GLY A 67 -18.44 -25.39 -77.52
N ASP A 68 -19.60 -25.99 -77.80
CA ASP A 68 -19.94 -27.41 -78.13
C ASP A 68 -19.56 -28.67 -77.27
N ASP A 69 -20.57 -29.55 -77.11
CA ASP A 69 -20.56 -31.00 -76.79
C ASP A 69 -20.30 -31.86 -78.11
N PRO A 70 -20.63 -33.17 -78.32
CA PRO A 70 -21.28 -34.22 -77.50
C PRO A 70 -20.76 -35.70 -77.68
N VAL A 71 -21.58 -36.68 -77.23
CA VAL A 71 -21.58 -38.17 -77.47
C VAL A 71 -20.38 -38.96 -76.85
N GLU A 72 -20.46 -40.25 -76.45
CA GLU A 72 -21.43 -41.35 -76.67
C GLU A 72 -21.42 -42.41 -75.53
N ASP A 73 -22.47 -43.24 -75.44
CA ASP A 73 -22.62 -44.40 -74.53
C ASP A 73 -23.41 -45.50 -75.28
N PRO A 74 -23.04 -46.80 -75.22
CA PRO A 74 -23.93 -47.73 -74.49
C PRO A 74 -23.31 -49.04 -73.89
N ALA A 75 -23.99 -49.52 -72.84
CA ALA A 75 -24.42 -50.92 -72.59
C ALA A 75 -23.51 -51.99 -71.90
N THR A 76 -24.11 -52.54 -70.83
CA THR A 76 -24.14 -53.97 -70.38
C THR A 76 -22.84 -54.76 -70.14
N ASP A 77 -22.62 -55.18 -68.89
CA ASP A 77 -22.96 -56.56 -68.49
C ASP A 77 -23.05 -56.75 -66.95
N GLU A 78 -23.82 -57.73 -66.49
CA GLU A 78 -23.82 -58.29 -65.13
C GLU A 78 -24.06 -59.81 -65.25
N PRO A 79 -23.39 -60.69 -64.49
CA PRO A 79 -23.87 -60.99 -63.13
C PRO A 79 -22.78 -61.47 -62.12
N ALA A 80 -23.27 -61.91 -60.96
CA ALA A 80 -22.69 -62.90 -60.01
C ALA A 80 -22.04 -62.37 -58.71
N THR A 81 -22.90 -62.24 -57.69
CA THR A 81 -22.73 -62.75 -56.30
C THR A 81 -21.33 -62.82 -55.68
N ASP A 82 -21.12 -62.07 -54.59
CA ASP A 82 -20.45 -62.61 -53.39
C ASP A 82 -20.98 -61.94 -52.09
N GLU A 83 -20.59 -62.47 -50.92
CA GLU A 83 -21.18 -62.16 -49.60
C GLU A 83 -20.93 -60.75 -49.02
N PRO A 84 -21.79 -60.25 -48.11
CA PRO A 84 -21.72 -58.88 -47.59
C PRO A 84 -20.54 -58.63 -46.65
N SER A 85 -19.46 -58.08 -47.21
CA SER A 85 -18.37 -57.47 -46.42
C SER A 85 -18.90 -56.31 -45.57
N ARG A 86 -18.40 -56.20 -44.33
CA ARG A 86 -18.78 -55.10 -43.42
C ARG A 86 -18.17 -53.79 -43.91
N ALA A 87 -19.01 -52.92 -44.46
CA ALA A 87 -18.68 -51.50 -44.53
C ALA A 87 -18.60 -50.95 -43.10
N ASP A 88 -17.38 -50.64 -42.63
CA ASP A 88 -17.19 -49.92 -41.37
C ASP A 88 -17.92 -48.57 -41.46
N THR A 89 -18.91 -48.38 -40.59
CA THR A 89 -19.49 -47.05 -40.34
C THR A 89 -18.47 -46.22 -39.58
N ALA A 90 -17.49 -45.67 -40.30
CA ALA A 90 -16.53 -44.73 -39.77
C ALA A 90 -17.27 -43.55 -39.13
N GLU A 91 -17.14 -43.39 -37.81
CA GLU A 91 -17.71 -42.22 -37.13
C GLU A 91 -17.20 -40.93 -37.80
N PRO A 92 -18.04 -39.89 -37.95
CA PRO A 92 -17.61 -38.61 -38.53
C PRO A 92 -16.41 -38.03 -37.76
N GLY A 93 -15.21 -38.17 -38.35
CA GLY A 93 -13.95 -37.85 -37.70
C GLY A 93 -13.92 -36.41 -37.20
N ASP A 94 -14.06 -36.25 -35.89
CA ASP A 94 -14.39 -34.99 -35.22
C ASP A 94 -13.45 -33.85 -35.65
N ARG A 95 -13.91 -32.98 -36.55
CA ARG A 95 -13.05 -32.07 -37.32
C ARG A 95 -12.44 -31.00 -36.40
N PRO A 96 -11.22 -30.48 -36.69
CA PRO A 96 -10.62 -29.44 -35.87
C PRO A 96 -11.49 -28.18 -35.75
N ALA A 97 -12.25 -27.83 -36.80
CA ALA A 97 -13.25 -26.77 -36.77
C ALA A 97 -14.39 -27.06 -35.76
N ASP A 98 -14.95 -28.26 -35.76
CA ASP A 98 -16.04 -28.65 -34.86
C ASP A 98 -15.57 -28.74 -33.39
N ARG A 99 -14.30 -29.09 -33.16
CA ARG A 99 -13.64 -28.95 -31.84
C ARG A 99 -13.52 -27.49 -31.44
N LEU A 100 -13.09 -26.60 -32.34
CA LEU A 100 -12.96 -25.16 -32.08
C LEU A 100 -14.33 -24.50 -31.80
N ILE A 101 -15.37 -24.84 -32.56
CA ILE A 101 -16.74 -24.32 -32.39
C ILE A 101 -17.36 -24.82 -31.07
N ARG A 102 -17.23 -26.12 -30.75
CA ARG A 102 -17.70 -26.64 -29.45
C ARG A 102 -16.88 -26.11 -28.28
N PHE A 103 -15.58 -25.83 -28.46
CA PHE A 103 -14.77 -25.13 -27.46
C PHE A 103 -15.27 -23.69 -27.25
N ALA A 104 -15.48 -22.92 -28.33
CA ALA A 104 -16.01 -21.56 -28.27
C ALA A 104 -17.41 -21.51 -27.61
N HIS A 105 -18.33 -22.42 -27.95
CA HIS A 105 -19.65 -22.49 -27.32
C HIS A 105 -19.63 -22.96 -25.85
N ARG A 106 -18.62 -23.73 -25.43
CA ARG A 106 -18.41 -24.10 -24.02
C ARG A 106 -17.76 -22.96 -23.24
N ALA A 107 -16.77 -22.29 -23.83
CA ALA A 107 -16.13 -21.11 -23.26
C ALA A 107 -17.13 -19.96 -23.10
N GLY A 108 -17.91 -19.65 -24.14
CA GLY A 108 -18.97 -18.63 -24.12
C GLY A 108 -20.00 -18.89 -23.03
N ARG A 109 -20.57 -20.09 -22.94
CA ARG A 109 -21.46 -20.46 -21.82
C ARG A 109 -20.78 -20.32 -20.46
N ALA A 110 -19.55 -20.82 -20.31
CA ALA A 110 -18.79 -20.69 -19.07
C ALA A 110 -18.31 -19.27 -18.75
N VAL A 111 -18.47 -18.29 -19.66
CA VAL A 111 -18.34 -16.86 -19.40
C VAL A 111 -19.69 -16.27 -19.00
N LEU A 112 -20.78 -16.58 -19.73
CA LEU A 112 -22.14 -16.17 -19.40
C LEU A 112 -22.54 -16.59 -17.97
N ASP A 113 -22.28 -17.85 -17.60
CA ASP A 113 -22.49 -18.42 -16.26
C ASP A 113 -21.68 -17.72 -15.15
N ARG A 114 -20.68 -16.90 -15.53
CA ARG A 114 -19.76 -16.18 -14.64
C ARG A 114 -19.85 -14.67 -14.75
N LEU A 115 -20.67 -14.11 -15.65
CA LEU A 115 -20.84 -12.67 -15.82
C LEU A 115 -21.16 -11.95 -14.49
N PRO A 116 -22.01 -12.48 -13.59
CA PRO A 116 -22.24 -11.84 -12.29
C PRO A 116 -20.98 -11.75 -11.42
N GLN A 117 -20.16 -12.80 -11.38
CA GLN A 117 -18.92 -12.81 -10.62
C GLN A 117 -17.87 -11.89 -11.26
N LEU A 118 -17.71 -11.93 -12.58
CA LEU A 118 -16.80 -11.06 -13.33
C LEU A 118 -17.17 -9.57 -13.14
N GLY A 119 -18.45 -9.22 -13.28
CA GLY A 119 -18.96 -7.85 -13.07
C GLY A 119 -18.77 -7.38 -11.63
N LEU A 120 -19.08 -8.21 -10.63
CA LEU A 120 -18.81 -7.89 -9.22
C LEU A 120 -17.30 -7.74 -8.93
N THR A 121 -16.44 -8.51 -9.58
CA THR A 121 -14.98 -8.40 -9.46
C THR A 121 -14.43 -7.10 -10.06
N VAL A 122 -14.91 -6.69 -11.24
CA VAL A 122 -14.54 -5.40 -11.86
C VAL A 122 -15.07 -4.23 -11.03
N LEU A 123 -16.35 -4.27 -10.63
CA LEU A 123 -16.95 -3.26 -9.75
C LEU A 123 -16.17 -3.13 -8.44
N ALA A 124 -15.74 -4.26 -7.84
CA ALA A 124 -14.93 -4.24 -6.63
C ALA A 124 -13.58 -3.53 -6.84
N GLY A 125 -12.87 -3.77 -7.96
CA GLY A 125 -11.62 -3.08 -8.28
C GLY A 125 -11.81 -1.57 -8.48
N LEU A 126 -12.88 -1.17 -9.17
CA LEU A 126 -13.22 0.24 -9.40
C LEU A 126 -13.65 0.95 -8.10
N LEU A 127 -14.44 0.31 -7.23
CA LEU A 127 -14.81 0.84 -5.92
C LEU A 127 -13.59 0.97 -4.99
N LEU A 128 -12.58 0.08 -5.12
CA LEU A 128 -11.31 0.27 -4.45
C LEU A 128 -10.59 1.50 -5.01
N CYS A 129 -10.53 1.70 -6.34
CA CYS A 129 -9.91 2.88 -6.94
C CYS A 129 -10.53 4.20 -6.45
N VAL A 130 -11.86 4.30 -6.42
CA VAL A 130 -12.59 5.50 -5.96
C VAL A 130 -12.40 5.78 -4.45
N SER A 131 -11.94 4.80 -3.67
CA SER A 131 -11.58 5.02 -2.27
C SER A 131 -10.25 5.76 -2.07
N PHE A 132 -9.37 5.80 -3.08
CA PHE A 132 -8.12 6.57 -3.04
C PHE A 132 -8.35 8.03 -3.50
N PRO A 133 -7.48 8.97 -3.11
CA PRO A 133 -7.49 10.32 -3.68
C PRO A 133 -7.29 10.32 -5.21
N PRO A 134 -7.82 11.32 -5.94
CA PRO A 134 -8.47 12.53 -5.42
C PRO A 134 -9.91 12.33 -4.90
N MET A 135 -10.59 11.23 -5.21
CA MET A 135 -11.97 10.98 -4.72
C MET A 135 -12.02 10.72 -3.20
N GLY A 136 -11.14 9.87 -2.69
CA GLY A 136 -10.94 9.66 -1.25
C GLY A 136 -12.13 9.09 -0.49
N TRP A 137 -13.05 8.37 -1.16
CA TRP A 137 -14.27 7.79 -0.55
C TRP A 137 -13.93 6.52 0.24
N TRP A 138 -13.21 6.70 1.36
CA TRP A 138 -12.62 5.67 2.22
C TRP A 138 -13.55 4.50 2.58
N TYR A 139 -14.86 4.76 2.71
CA TYR A 139 -15.88 3.78 3.06
C TYR A 139 -16.15 2.76 1.94
N LEU A 140 -15.73 3.03 0.70
CA LEU A 140 -15.80 2.08 -0.40
C LEU A 140 -14.72 0.99 -0.33
N ALA A 141 -13.59 1.21 0.35
CA ALA A 141 -12.53 0.21 0.44
C ALA A 141 -13.00 -1.08 1.16
N PRO A 142 -13.67 -1.02 2.34
CA PRO A 142 -14.32 -2.19 2.93
C PRO A 142 -15.38 -2.84 2.01
N VAL A 143 -16.13 -2.05 1.23
CA VAL A 143 -17.16 -2.57 0.31
C VAL A 143 -16.54 -3.33 -0.85
N ALA A 144 -15.49 -2.80 -1.47
CA ALA A 144 -14.71 -3.47 -2.52
C ALA A 144 -14.19 -4.84 -2.05
N LEU A 145 -13.58 -4.89 -0.86
CA LEU A 145 -13.09 -6.14 -0.28
C LEU A 145 -14.23 -7.07 0.12
N ALA A 146 -15.41 -6.55 0.50
CA ALA A 146 -16.58 -7.37 0.74
C ALA A 146 -17.09 -8.06 -0.55
N LEU A 147 -17.15 -7.34 -1.67
CA LEU A 147 -17.55 -7.90 -2.97
C LEU A 147 -16.54 -8.96 -3.47
N LEU A 148 -15.24 -8.65 -3.45
CA LEU A 148 -14.18 -9.61 -3.81
C LEU A 148 -14.24 -10.86 -2.91
N GLY A 149 -14.38 -10.67 -1.60
CA GLY A 149 -14.55 -11.77 -0.64
C GLY A 149 -15.75 -12.65 -0.96
N GLY A 150 -16.88 -12.07 -1.39
CA GLY A 150 -18.07 -12.77 -1.84
C GLY A 150 -17.82 -13.69 -3.06
N VAL A 151 -17.05 -13.22 -4.05
CA VAL A 151 -16.67 -14.01 -5.24
C VAL A 151 -15.71 -15.15 -4.87
N LEU A 152 -14.75 -14.92 -3.99
CA LEU A 152 -13.75 -15.92 -3.58
C LEU A 152 -14.34 -17.04 -2.70
N VAL A 153 -15.35 -16.76 -1.87
CA VAL A 153 -16.06 -17.81 -1.10
C VAL A 153 -17.08 -18.59 -1.93
N HIS A 154 -17.38 -18.19 -3.17
CA HIS A 154 -18.36 -18.88 -4.00
C HIS A 154 -17.92 -20.32 -4.34
N ARG A 155 -18.85 -21.28 -4.20
CA ARG A 155 -18.55 -22.73 -4.28
C ARG A 155 -17.90 -23.17 -5.59
N ALA A 156 -18.22 -22.50 -6.71
CA ALA A 156 -17.68 -22.82 -8.03
C ALA A 156 -16.29 -22.20 -8.31
N THR A 157 -15.80 -21.29 -7.46
CA THR A 157 -14.47 -20.68 -7.61
C THR A 157 -13.40 -21.72 -7.25
N THR A 158 -12.53 -22.07 -8.20
CA THR A 158 -11.36 -22.96 -8.00
C THR A 158 -10.12 -22.14 -7.59
N LEU A 159 -8.99 -22.78 -7.25
CA LEU A 159 -7.74 -22.05 -6.95
C LEU A 159 -7.30 -21.14 -8.12
N ALA A 160 -7.31 -21.68 -9.34
CA ALA A 160 -7.05 -20.91 -10.56
C ALA A 160 -8.13 -19.84 -10.83
N GLY A 161 -9.40 -20.11 -10.49
CA GLY A 161 -10.46 -19.10 -10.51
C GLY A 161 -10.23 -17.97 -9.51
N GLY A 162 -9.73 -18.29 -8.30
CA GLY A 162 -9.33 -17.31 -7.29
C GLY A 162 -8.21 -16.41 -7.79
N PHE A 163 -7.19 -17.00 -8.44
CA PHE A 163 -6.14 -16.24 -9.12
C PHE A 163 -6.71 -15.34 -10.22
N GLY A 164 -7.56 -15.86 -11.12
CA GLY A 164 -8.16 -15.12 -12.22
C GLY A 164 -9.04 -13.94 -11.76
N TYR A 165 -9.91 -14.13 -10.76
CA TYR A 165 -10.69 -13.04 -10.17
C TYR A 165 -9.80 -12.03 -9.43
N GLY A 166 -8.74 -12.49 -8.74
CA GLY A 166 -7.77 -11.61 -8.11
C GLY A 166 -7.03 -10.73 -9.13
N VAL A 167 -6.57 -11.29 -10.25
CA VAL A 167 -5.97 -10.51 -11.35
C VAL A 167 -6.98 -9.54 -11.97
N LEU A 168 -8.22 -9.97 -12.25
CA LEU A 168 -9.25 -9.09 -12.82
C LEU A 168 -9.57 -7.90 -11.90
N PHE A 169 -9.70 -8.14 -10.59
CA PHE A 169 -9.82 -7.09 -9.57
C PHE A 169 -8.59 -6.16 -9.59
N GLY A 170 -7.38 -6.75 -9.64
CA GLY A 170 -6.12 -6.02 -9.66
C GLY A 170 -5.96 -5.13 -10.89
N LEU A 171 -6.43 -5.55 -12.06
CA LEU A 171 -6.43 -4.75 -13.29
C LEU A 171 -7.46 -3.60 -13.21
N ALA A 172 -8.69 -3.91 -12.80
CA ALA A 172 -9.76 -2.92 -12.61
C ALA A 172 -9.44 -1.87 -11.52
N PHE A 173 -8.50 -2.17 -10.62
CA PHE A 173 -7.97 -1.25 -9.63
C PHE A 173 -6.74 -0.47 -10.13
N HIS A 174 -5.66 -1.14 -10.54
CA HIS A 174 -4.37 -0.47 -10.79
C HIS A 174 -4.32 0.32 -12.10
N ILE A 175 -5.05 -0.09 -13.15
CA ILE A 175 -5.07 0.66 -14.42
C ILE A 175 -5.57 2.10 -14.20
N PRO A 176 -6.78 2.35 -13.65
CA PRO A 176 -7.27 3.70 -13.38
C PRO A 176 -6.55 4.43 -12.22
N LEU A 177 -5.84 3.71 -11.33
CA LEU A 177 -5.07 4.33 -10.25
C LEU A 177 -3.72 4.90 -10.72
N LEU A 178 -3.11 4.32 -11.76
CA LEU A 178 -1.73 4.61 -12.19
C LEU A 178 -1.56 5.37 -13.53
N PRO A 179 -2.54 6.09 -14.12
CA PRO A 179 -2.39 6.66 -15.47
C PRO A 179 -1.25 7.69 -15.57
N TRP A 180 -0.87 8.33 -14.47
CA TRP A 180 0.28 9.23 -14.37
C TRP A 180 1.61 8.57 -14.78
N ILE A 181 1.75 7.24 -14.65
CA ILE A 181 2.90 6.47 -15.16
C ILE A 181 3.02 6.63 -16.69
N SER A 182 1.90 6.75 -17.40
CA SER A 182 1.89 6.96 -18.85
C SER A 182 2.39 8.34 -19.25
N GLY A 183 2.32 9.35 -18.36
CA GLY A 183 2.96 10.65 -18.56
C GLY A 183 4.47 10.61 -18.37
N LEU A 184 4.96 9.78 -17.44
CA LEU A 184 6.39 9.66 -17.12
C LEU A 184 7.17 8.80 -18.14
N VAL A 185 6.63 7.63 -18.51
CA VAL A 185 7.33 6.59 -19.30
C VAL A 185 6.51 6.00 -20.44
N GLY A 186 5.31 6.54 -20.71
CA GLY A 186 4.44 6.10 -21.80
C GLY A 186 3.52 4.91 -21.45
N ALA A 187 2.56 4.65 -22.34
CA ALA A 187 1.44 3.74 -22.07
C ALA A 187 1.86 2.27 -21.90
N VAL A 188 2.90 1.81 -22.60
CA VAL A 188 3.34 0.41 -22.55
C VAL A 188 3.91 0.05 -21.17
N PRO A 189 4.85 0.82 -20.58
CA PRO A 189 5.26 0.61 -19.18
C PRO A 189 4.12 0.77 -18.16
N TRP A 190 3.19 1.70 -18.34
CA TRP A 190 2.01 1.85 -17.46
C TRP A 190 1.14 0.59 -17.43
N LEU A 191 0.79 0.05 -18.60
CA LEU A 191 -0.01 -1.17 -18.70
C LEU A 191 0.77 -2.40 -18.21
N ALA A 192 2.05 -2.52 -18.53
CA ALA A 192 2.92 -3.60 -18.05
C ALA A 192 3.03 -3.59 -16.51
N LEU A 193 3.26 -2.41 -15.90
CA LEU A 193 3.27 -2.24 -14.46
C LEU A 193 1.91 -2.60 -13.85
N SER A 194 0.81 -2.13 -14.42
CA SER A 194 -0.55 -2.43 -13.95
C SER A 194 -0.86 -3.93 -13.97
N VAL A 195 -0.41 -4.64 -15.01
CA VAL A 195 -0.51 -6.11 -15.10
C VAL A 195 0.34 -6.80 -14.02
N VAL A 196 1.59 -6.37 -13.82
CA VAL A 196 2.46 -6.91 -12.75
C VAL A 196 1.85 -6.66 -11.37
N GLN A 197 1.32 -5.47 -11.12
CA GLN A 197 0.63 -5.13 -9.87
C GLN A 197 -0.63 -5.98 -9.66
N ALA A 198 -1.37 -6.32 -10.72
CA ALA A 198 -2.53 -7.19 -10.66
C ALA A 198 -2.23 -8.66 -10.30
N VAL A 199 -1.01 -9.15 -10.55
CA VAL A 199 -0.59 -10.50 -10.13
C VAL A 199 -0.67 -10.67 -8.61
N PHE A 200 -0.39 -9.62 -7.81
CA PHE A 200 -0.37 -9.75 -6.36
C PHE A 200 -1.77 -9.96 -5.74
N PRO A 201 -2.83 -9.20 -6.10
CA PRO A 201 -4.22 -9.58 -5.82
C PRO A 201 -4.62 -10.96 -6.38
N GLY A 202 -4.02 -11.40 -7.49
CA GLY A 202 -4.13 -12.78 -7.99
C GLY A 202 -3.61 -13.82 -7.00
N LEU A 203 -2.39 -13.65 -6.49
CA LEU A 203 -1.79 -14.52 -5.46
C LEU A 203 -2.63 -14.51 -4.17
N PHE A 204 -3.15 -13.35 -3.77
CA PHE A 204 -4.14 -13.25 -2.68
C PHE A 204 -5.40 -14.07 -2.97
N GLY A 205 -6.00 -13.94 -4.15
CA GLY A 205 -7.22 -14.67 -4.52
C GLY A 205 -7.03 -16.19 -4.52
N LEU A 206 -5.86 -16.67 -4.95
CA LEU A 206 -5.47 -18.09 -4.86
C LEU A 206 -5.36 -18.52 -3.38
N ALA A 207 -4.61 -17.78 -2.57
CA ALA A 207 -4.41 -18.06 -1.14
C ALA A 207 -5.73 -18.04 -0.35
N ALA A 208 -6.59 -17.05 -0.61
CA ALA A 208 -7.92 -16.93 -0.04
C ALA A 208 -8.79 -18.16 -0.37
N VAL A 209 -8.75 -18.66 -1.62
CA VAL A 209 -9.48 -19.87 -2.02
C VAL A 209 -8.93 -21.15 -1.38
N ALA A 210 -7.64 -21.19 -1.02
CA ALA A 210 -7.09 -22.27 -0.21
C ALA A 210 -7.60 -22.23 1.25
N VAL A 211 -7.52 -21.07 1.92
CA VAL A 211 -7.88 -20.94 3.35
C VAL A 211 -9.38 -20.81 3.62
N ARG A 212 -10.25 -20.55 2.63
CA ARG A 212 -11.70 -20.30 2.84
C ARG A 212 -12.48 -21.43 3.53
N ARG A 213 -11.93 -22.63 3.61
CA ARG A 213 -12.49 -23.78 4.34
C ARG A 213 -12.18 -23.76 5.84
N LEU A 214 -11.22 -22.95 6.28
CA LEU A 214 -10.89 -22.80 7.71
C LEU A 214 -11.98 -22.03 8.46
N PRO A 215 -12.23 -22.35 9.74
CA PRO A 215 -13.04 -21.49 10.61
C PRO A 215 -12.39 -20.10 10.72
N GLY A 216 -13.20 -19.05 10.85
CA GLY A 216 -12.70 -17.68 10.95
C GLY A 216 -12.17 -17.06 9.65
N ARG A 217 -12.62 -17.52 8.47
CA ARG A 217 -12.21 -17.02 7.15
C ARG A 217 -12.06 -15.49 6.97
N PRO A 218 -12.83 -14.57 7.61
CA PRO A 218 -12.57 -13.13 7.46
C PRO A 218 -11.21 -12.70 8.00
N VAL A 219 -10.78 -13.32 9.11
CA VAL A 219 -9.48 -13.08 9.74
C VAL A 219 -8.37 -13.59 8.82
N TRP A 220 -8.47 -14.82 8.32
CA TRP A 220 -7.49 -15.36 7.39
C TRP A 220 -7.38 -14.56 6.09
N PHE A 221 -8.49 -14.06 5.54
CA PHE A 221 -8.46 -13.20 4.36
C PHE A 221 -7.81 -11.84 4.69
N ALA A 222 -8.07 -11.25 5.86
CA ALA A 222 -7.44 -9.99 6.25
C ALA A 222 -5.93 -10.13 6.51
N LEU A 223 -5.49 -11.23 7.11
CA LEU A 223 -4.07 -11.55 7.30
C LEU A 223 -3.36 -11.76 5.94
N LEU A 224 -4.00 -12.48 5.01
CA LEU A 224 -3.49 -12.68 3.65
C LEU A 224 -3.46 -11.39 2.82
N TRP A 225 -4.35 -10.44 3.09
CA TRP A 225 -4.34 -9.12 2.46
C TRP A 225 -3.04 -8.37 2.80
N VAL A 226 -2.75 -8.22 4.10
CA VAL A 226 -1.49 -7.61 4.58
C VAL A 226 -0.26 -8.36 4.05
N ALA A 227 -0.32 -9.70 4.03
CA ALA A 227 0.81 -10.51 3.56
C ALA A 227 1.15 -10.28 2.08
N TYR A 228 0.16 -10.15 1.18
CA TYR A 228 0.47 -9.80 -0.21
C TYR A 228 0.91 -8.33 -0.35
N GLU A 229 0.27 -7.41 0.37
CA GLU A 229 0.64 -5.99 0.35
C GLU A 229 2.09 -5.80 0.78
N TRP A 230 2.56 -6.54 1.79
CA TRP A 230 3.96 -6.58 2.19
C TRP A 230 4.90 -7.04 1.07
N ILE A 231 4.60 -8.17 0.41
CA ILE A 231 5.43 -8.69 -0.70
C ILE A 231 5.50 -7.65 -1.82
N LYS A 232 4.35 -7.10 -2.22
CA LYS A 232 4.22 -6.04 -3.25
C LYS A 232 4.98 -4.77 -2.89
N SER A 233 5.04 -4.44 -1.59
CA SER A 233 5.75 -3.29 -1.03
C SER A 233 7.24 -3.55 -0.73
N SER A 234 7.76 -4.74 -1.05
CA SER A 234 9.17 -5.11 -0.80
C SER A 234 9.91 -5.63 -2.03
N VAL A 235 9.21 -6.26 -2.98
CA VAL A 235 9.80 -7.00 -4.11
C VAL A 235 8.97 -6.79 -5.39
N PRO A 236 9.58 -6.58 -6.56
CA PRO A 236 11.03 -6.43 -6.83
C PRO A 236 11.54 -5.00 -6.55
N PHE A 237 12.87 -4.82 -6.59
CA PHE A 237 13.54 -3.50 -6.57
C PHE A 237 13.17 -2.58 -5.38
N GLY A 238 12.96 -3.15 -4.19
CA GLY A 238 12.53 -2.40 -3.01
C GLY A 238 11.00 -2.25 -2.89
N GLY A 239 10.24 -2.62 -3.92
CA GLY A 239 8.79 -2.71 -3.91
C GLY A 239 8.05 -1.52 -4.52
N PHE A 240 6.75 -1.71 -4.73
CA PHE A 240 5.82 -0.70 -5.25
C PHE A 240 4.58 -0.63 -4.32
N PRO A 241 4.68 0.06 -3.16
CA PRO A 241 3.58 0.19 -2.19
C PRO A 241 2.37 1.04 -2.64
N TRP A 242 2.37 1.56 -3.87
CA TRP A 242 1.22 2.31 -4.41
C TRP A 242 -0.05 1.45 -4.40
N GLY A 243 -1.18 2.02 -4.00
CA GLY A 243 -2.43 1.27 -3.91
C GLY A 243 -2.53 0.29 -2.71
N VAL A 244 -1.61 0.34 -1.74
CA VAL A 244 -1.81 -0.28 -0.42
C VAL A 244 -3.04 0.35 0.25
N VAL A 245 -4.00 -0.46 0.68
CA VAL A 245 -5.36 0.01 1.01
C VAL A 245 -5.40 0.97 2.20
N ALA A 246 -4.42 0.95 3.09
CA ALA A 246 -4.26 1.94 4.17
C ALA A 246 -4.34 3.40 3.68
N TYR A 247 -3.79 3.70 2.50
CA TYR A 247 -3.75 5.07 1.95
C TYR A 247 -5.11 5.57 1.42
N SER A 248 -6.12 4.68 1.27
CA SER A 248 -7.53 5.07 1.05
C SER A 248 -8.19 5.66 2.30
N GLN A 249 -7.63 5.43 3.49
CA GLN A 249 -8.27 5.79 4.77
C GLN A 249 -7.84 7.16 5.31
N THR A 250 -7.11 7.97 4.55
CA THR A 250 -6.54 9.26 4.98
C THR A 250 -7.56 10.38 5.23
N ASN A 251 -8.82 10.17 4.83
CA ASN A 251 -9.99 10.97 5.17
C ASN A 251 -10.99 10.20 6.08
N GLY A 252 -10.62 9.00 6.55
CA GLY A 252 -11.50 8.06 7.25
C GLY A 252 -11.10 7.83 8.72
N PRO A 253 -12.03 7.30 9.55
CA PRO A 253 -11.79 7.11 10.99
C PRO A 253 -10.66 6.11 11.27
N LEU A 254 -10.45 5.14 10.38
CA LEU A 254 -9.44 4.09 10.55
C LEU A 254 -7.98 4.62 10.49
N LEU A 255 -7.75 5.85 10.03
CA LEU A 255 -6.43 6.49 10.02
C LEU A 255 -5.78 6.49 11.41
N ALA A 256 -6.57 6.62 12.48
CA ALA A 256 -6.05 6.63 13.86
C ALA A 256 -5.27 5.35 14.22
N LEU A 257 -5.61 4.21 13.61
CA LEU A 257 -4.90 2.93 13.83
C LEU A 257 -3.47 2.95 13.29
N ALA A 258 -3.12 3.87 12.37
CA ALA A 258 -1.76 4.05 11.88
C ALA A 258 -0.80 4.40 13.03
N GLN A 259 -1.21 5.18 14.03
CA GLN A 259 -0.36 5.52 15.17
C GLN A 259 0.01 4.28 16.03
N ILE A 260 -0.76 3.19 15.94
CA ILE A 260 -0.53 1.96 16.71
C ILE A 260 0.34 0.95 15.95
N GLY A 261 0.01 0.66 14.68
CA GLY A 261 0.66 -0.39 13.90
C GLY A 261 0.86 -0.05 12.42
N GLY A 262 0.82 1.24 12.10
CA GLY A 262 1.07 1.79 10.79
C GLY A 262 0.09 1.37 9.69
N ALA A 263 0.46 1.67 8.45
CA ALA A 263 -0.24 1.21 7.26
C ALA A 263 -0.65 -0.28 7.31
N PRO A 264 0.21 -1.25 7.74
CA PRO A 264 -0.19 -2.66 7.83
C PRO A 264 -1.40 -2.92 8.73
N LEU A 265 -1.52 -2.21 9.87
CA LEU A 265 -2.66 -2.37 10.78
C LEU A 265 -3.92 -1.68 10.23
N VAL A 266 -3.80 -0.55 9.54
CA VAL A 266 -4.93 0.09 8.85
C VAL A 266 -5.44 -0.83 7.72
N SER A 267 -4.53 -1.39 6.90
CA SER A 267 -4.87 -2.37 5.88
C SER A 267 -5.56 -3.61 6.47
N PHE A 268 -5.04 -4.14 7.58
CA PHE A 268 -5.69 -5.24 8.30
C PHE A 268 -7.12 -4.87 8.73
N ALA A 269 -7.33 -3.69 9.31
CA ALA A 269 -8.63 -3.23 9.78
C ALA A 269 -9.65 -3.06 8.64
N VAL A 270 -9.24 -2.47 7.50
CA VAL A 270 -10.08 -2.35 6.30
C VAL A 270 -10.46 -3.72 5.74
N ALA A 271 -9.47 -4.60 5.56
CA ALA A 271 -9.67 -5.94 5.04
C ALA A 271 -10.54 -6.80 5.96
N LEU A 272 -10.29 -6.76 7.28
CA LEU A 272 -11.08 -7.48 8.27
C LEU A 272 -12.53 -6.99 8.29
N THR A 273 -12.76 -5.68 8.17
CA THR A 273 -14.11 -5.10 8.08
C THR A 273 -14.80 -5.58 6.81
N GLY A 274 -14.17 -5.45 5.64
CA GLY A 274 -14.75 -5.85 4.36
C GLY A 274 -15.07 -7.34 4.26
N PHE A 275 -14.11 -8.22 4.60
CA PHE A 275 -14.35 -9.66 4.58
C PHE A 275 -15.33 -10.13 5.66
N SER A 276 -15.49 -9.38 6.76
CA SER A 276 -16.54 -9.62 7.76
C SER A 276 -17.91 -9.15 7.28
N LEU A 277 -18.02 -8.01 6.59
CA LEU A 277 -19.26 -7.58 5.93
C LEU A 277 -19.72 -8.61 4.89
N ALA A 278 -18.82 -9.12 4.05
CA ALA A 278 -19.11 -10.24 3.14
C ALA A 278 -19.63 -11.48 3.89
N ALA A 279 -19.04 -11.78 5.05
CA ALA A 279 -19.44 -12.94 5.85
C ALA A 279 -20.81 -12.77 6.50
N LEU A 280 -21.09 -11.58 7.02
CA LEU A 280 -22.35 -11.17 7.63
C LEU A 280 -23.49 -11.18 6.61
N THR A 281 -23.35 -10.46 5.49
CA THR A 281 -24.32 -10.43 4.40
C THR A 281 -24.61 -11.82 3.85
N ALA A 282 -23.58 -12.65 3.63
CA ALA A 282 -23.78 -14.02 3.17
C ALA A 282 -24.50 -14.91 4.20
N ALA A 283 -24.33 -14.65 5.51
CA ALA A 283 -25.06 -15.36 6.56
C ALA A 283 -26.52 -14.93 6.65
N ILE A 284 -26.80 -13.62 6.57
CA ILE A 284 -28.16 -13.05 6.56
C ILE A 284 -28.92 -13.57 5.33
N VAL A 285 -28.35 -13.50 4.13
CA VAL A 285 -29.00 -13.96 2.88
C VAL A 285 -29.27 -15.47 2.90
N ARG A 286 -28.44 -16.30 3.54
CA ARG A 286 -28.74 -17.73 3.73
C ARG A 286 -29.88 -17.98 4.73
N TRP A 287 -29.99 -17.16 5.77
CA TRP A 287 -31.08 -17.25 6.75
C TRP A 287 -32.41 -16.79 6.14
N TRP A 288 -32.43 -15.68 5.40
CA TRP A 288 -33.62 -15.17 4.68
C TRP A 288 -34.13 -16.12 3.59
N ARG A 289 -33.25 -16.93 2.99
CA ARG A 289 -33.58 -17.93 1.96
C ARG A 289 -33.81 -19.33 2.52
N SER A 290 -34.06 -19.46 3.81
CA SER A 290 -34.40 -20.74 4.43
C SER A 290 -35.82 -20.68 4.98
N ASP A 291 -36.75 -21.39 4.32
CA ASP A 291 -38.17 -21.47 4.72
C ASP A 291 -38.40 -22.09 6.11
N SER A 292 -37.32 -22.53 6.77
CA SER A 292 -37.32 -23.06 8.12
C SER A 292 -36.76 -22.05 9.12
N HIS A 293 -37.65 -21.38 9.86
CA HIS A 293 -37.30 -20.66 11.10
C HIS A 293 -36.65 -21.55 12.19
N ARG A 294 -36.54 -22.87 11.96
CA ARG A 294 -35.78 -23.85 12.74
C ARG A 294 -34.29 -23.94 12.35
N ALA A 295 -33.84 -23.22 11.33
CA ALA A 295 -32.42 -23.13 11.00
C ALA A 295 -31.64 -22.53 12.20
N ALA A 296 -30.45 -23.09 12.48
CA ALA A 296 -29.57 -22.55 13.51
C ALA A 296 -29.30 -21.05 13.26
N PRO A 297 -29.22 -20.22 14.32
CA PRO A 297 -29.06 -18.77 14.17
C PRO A 297 -27.83 -18.46 13.29
N PRO A 298 -27.93 -17.47 12.38
CA PRO A 298 -26.89 -17.24 11.39
C PRO A 298 -25.56 -16.95 12.09
N ALA A 299 -24.46 -17.48 11.54
CA ALA A 299 -23.11 -17.41 12.12
C ALA A 299 -22.49 -15.99 12.01
N VAL A 300 -23.17 -15.01 12.61
CA VAL A 300 -22.86 -13.57 12.57
C VAL A 300 -21.96 -13.13 13.72
N VAL A 301 -21.87 -13.91 14.80
CA VAL A 301 -21.16 -13.54 16.04
C VAL A 301 -19.70 -13.19 15.76
N LEU A 302 -18.96 -14.04 15.03
CA LEU A 302 -17.56 -13.76 14.72
C LEU A 302 -17.37 -12.57 13.74
N PRO A 303 -18.06 -12.50 12.58
CA PRO A 303 -18.01 -11.30 11.72
C PRO A 303 -18.40 -10.00 12.45
N GLY A 304 -19.44 -10.04 13.29
CA GLY A 304 -19.88 -8.91 14.10
C GLY A 304 -18.84 -8.50 15.14
N LEU A 305 -18.24 -9.47 15.83
CA LEU A 305 -17.14 -9.24 16.77
C LEU A 305 -15.90 -8.66 16.08
N CYS A 306 -15.55 -9.11 14.87
CA CYS A 306 -14.45 -8.56 14.09
C CYS A 306 -14.69 -7.08 13.73
N ILE A 307 -15.90 -6.72 13.27
CA ILE A 307 -16.28 -5.33 12.97
C ILE A 307 -16.29 -4.50 14.26
N ALA A 308 -16.92 -5.00 15.34
CA ALA A 308 -16.98 -4.33 16.62
C ALA A 308 -15.59 -4.09 17.23
N ALA A 309 -14.66 -5.05 17.09
CA ALA A 309 -13.28 -4.90 17.55
C ALA A 309 -12.52 -3.81 16.78
N VAL A 310 -12.68 -3.72 15.45
CA VAL A 310 -12.10 -2.63 14.64
C VAL A 310 -12.67 -1.27 15.05
N LEU A 311 -14.00 -1.17 15.19
CA LEU A 311 -14.67 0.07 15.60
C LEU A 311 -14.27 0.50 17.02
N LEU A 312 -14.22 -0.44 17.96
CA LEU A 312 -13.81 -0.17 19.36
C LEU A 312 -12.34 0.23 19.46
N ALA A 313 -11.43 -0.48 18.77
CA ALA A 313 -10.02 -0.12 18.74
C ALA A 313 -9.82 1.29 18.15
N THR A 314 -10.56 1.60 17.07
CA THR A 314 -10.55 2.94 16.47
C THR A 314 -11.06 4.00 17.46
N ALA A 315 -12.20 3.76 18.11
CA ALA A 315 -12.78 4.68 19.09
C ALA A 315 -11.93 4.90 20.34
N VAL A 316 -11.14 3.91 20.77
CA VAL A 316 -10.19 4.02 21.89
C VAL A 316 -8.94 4.84 21.50
N VAL A 317 -8.44 4.70 20.27
CA VAL A 317 -7.22 5.36 19.80
C VAL A 317 -7.49 6.79 19.30
N TRP A 318 -8.66 7.03 18.70
CA TRP A 318 -9.03 8.30 18.06
C TRP A 318 -8.85 9.55 18.95
N PRO A 319 -9.22 9.57 20.25
CA PRO A 319 -8.98 10.73 21.10
C PRO A 319 -7.50 11.09 21.23
N GLN A 320 -6.62 10.10 21.43
CA GLN A 320 -5.17 10.33 21.57
C GLN A 320 -4.57 10.95 20.30
N VAL A 321 -4.95 10.42 19.13
CA VAL A 321 -4.53 10.96 17.83
C VAL A 321 -5.02 12.40 17.66
N ARG A 322 -6.30 12.69 17.97
CA ARG A 322 -6.83 14.05 17.84
C ARG A 322 -6.19 15.04 18.83
N TYR A 323 -5.82 14.60 20.04
CA TYR A 323 -5.08 15.44 20.98
C TYR A 323 -3.67 15.78 20.50
N SER A 324 -2.95 14.84 19.87
CA SER A 324 -1.59 15.13 19.39
C SER A 324 -1.56 16.11 18.22
N GLY A 325 -2.57 16.07 17.33
CA GLY A 325 -2.78 17.10 16.30
C GLY A 325 -3.42 18.41 16.78
N ALA A 326 -3.72 18.54 18.08
CA ALA A 326 -4.13 19.78 18.72
C ALA A 326 -2.96 20.52 19.41
N GLY A 327 -1.79 19.88 19.58
CA GLY A 327 -0.63 20.48 20.25
C GLY A 327 -0.86 20.76 21.74
N ALA A 328 -1.59 19.86 22.41
CA ALA A 328 -2.04 20.04 23.79
C ALA A 328 -0.93 19.81 24.85
N ASP A 329 0.18 19.18 24.47
CA ASP A 329 1.33 19.00 25.36
C ASP A 329 2.04 20.35 25.57
N ALA A 330 2.09 20.86 26.80
CA ALA A 330 2.77 22.14 27.10
C ALA A 330 4.30 22.12 26.85
N ALA A 331 4.87 20.95 26.57
CA ALA A 331 6.26 20.75 26.16
C ALA A 331 6.47 20.80 24.62
N ASP A 332 5.40 20.77 23.82
CA ASP A 332 5.47 20.88 22.36
C ASP A 332 5.84 22.31 21.94
N GLN A 333 7.13 22.60 21.72
CA GLN A 333 7.58 23.92 21.29
C GLN A 333 6.98 24.28 19.92
N PRO A 334 6.23 25.40 19.79
CA PRO A 334 5.79 25.91 18.51
C PRO A 334 6.95 26.64 17.80
N ILE A 335 7.09 26.40 16.50
CA ILE A 335 8.02 27.12 15.61
C ILE A 335 7.30 27.51 14.31
N ARG A 336 7.77 28.55 13.61
CA ARG A 336 7.34 28.82 12.22
C ARG A 336 8.25 28.08 11.26
N VAL A 337 7.68 27.40 10.29
CA VAL A 337 8.38 26.78 9.16
C VAL A 337 7.72 27.24 7.88
N ALA A 338 8.52 27.50 6.84
CA ALA A 338 8.01 27.81 5.51
C ALA A 338 8.21 26.63 4.56
N ALA A 339 7.29 26.47 3.61
CA ALA A 339 7.44 25.62 2.42
C ALA A 339 7.30 26.50 1.17
N VAL A 340 8.23 26.39 0.23
CA VAL A 340 8.23 27.21 -1.00
C VAL A 340 7.95 26.33 -2.22
N GLN A 341 7.14 26.84 -3.14
CA GLN A 341 6.68 26.17 -4.35
C GLN A 341 6.96 27.09 -5.54
N GLY A 342 8.08 26.86 -6.24
CA GLY A 342 8.52 27.75 -7.33
C GLY A 342 7.70 27.61 -8.61
N ASN A 343 7.09 26.45 -8.86
CA ASN A 343 6.56 26.04 -10.16
C ASN A 343 7.64 25.91 -11.26
N VAL A 344 7.30 25.35 -12.42
CA VAL A 344 8.21 25.17 -13.57
C VAL A 344 7.94 26.20 -14.68
N PRO A 345 8.94 26.47 -15.56
CA PRO A 345 8.70 27.21 -16.80
C PRO A 345 7.69 26.51 -17.72
N ARG A 346 7.02 27.27 -18.59
CA ARG A 346 6.28 26.69 -19.72
C ARG A 346 7.26 26.14 -20.76
N LEU A 347 6.83 25.12 -21.50
CA LEU A 347 7.60 24.48 -22.57
C LEU A 347 8.06 25.51 -23.63
N GLY A 348 9.30 25.36 -24.09
CA GLY A 348 9.93 26.24 -25.10
C GLY A 348 11.39 26.60 -24.84
N LEU A 349 11.90 26.39 -23.61
CA LEU A 349 13.31 26.60 -23.24
C LEU A 349 14.17 25.35 -23.49
N ASP A 350 15.49 25.52 -23.64
CA ASP A 350 16.45 24.41 -23.63
C ASP A 350 16.58 23.75 -22.24
N PHE A 351 17.18 22.57 -22.18
CA PHE A 351 17.29 21.77 -20.95
C PHE A 351 18.03 22.47 -19.80
N ASN A 352 19.09 23.22 -20.08
CA ASN A 352 19.85 23.92 -19.03
C ASN A 352 19.14 25.20 -18.58
N ALA A 353 18.52 25.93 -19.52
CA ALA A 353 17.66 27.07 -19.21
C ALA A 353 16.45 26.66 -18.35
N GLN A 354 15.82 25.51 -18.63
CA GLN A 354 14.76 24.94 -17.79
C GLN A 354 15.25 24.67 -16.36
N ARG A 355 16.35 23.91 -16.21
CA ARG A 355 16.96 23.60 -14.89
C ARG A 355 17.29 24.85 -14.09
N ARG A 356 17.84 25.88 -14.75
CA ARG A 356 18.23 27.14 -14.10
C ARG A 356 17.01 27.96 -13.66
N ALA A 357 15.97 28.03 -14.49
CA ALA A 357 14.76 28.79 -14.21
C ALA A 357 13.90 28.15 -13.10
N VAL A 358 13.95 26.82 -12.89
CA VAL A 358 13.36 26.18 -11.71
C VAL A 358 14.03 26.69 -10.42
N LEU A 359 15.36 26.85 -10.40
CA LEU A 359 16.05 27.46 -9.26
C LEU A 359 15.66 28.94 -9.09
N ASP A 360 15.66 29.74 -10.16
CA ASP A 360 15.24 31.15 -10.09
C ASP A 360 13.82 31.34 -9.56
N ASN A 361 12.93 30.38 -9.84
CA ASN A 361 11.57 30.39 -9.32
C ASN A 361 11.51 30.21 -7.79
N HIS A 362 12.25 29.24 -7.23
CA HIS A 362 12.30 29.03 -5.78
C HIS A 362 13.02 30.17 -5.04
N VAL A 363 14.08 30.72 -5.65
CA VAL A 363 14.76 31.94 -5.18
C VAL A 363 13.78 33.11 -5.14
N ARG A 364 12.99 33.33 -6.20
CA ARG A 364 12.01 34.43 -6.29
C ARG A 364 10.92 34.36 -5.24
N GLU A 365 10.28 33.20 -5.05
CA GLU A 365 9.24 33.06 -4.03
C GLU A 365 9.82 33.11 -2.60
N THR A 366 11.10 32.75 -2.40
CA THR A 366 11.81 32.95 -1.12
C THR A 366 12.16 34.43 -0.88
N MET A 367 12.58 35.17 -1.91
CA MET A 367 12.79 36.62 -1.84
C MET A 367 11.49 37.37 -1.53
N ARG A 368 10.38 36.94 -2.14
CA ARG A 368 9.02 37.42 -1.84
C ARG A 368 8.63 37.16 -0.39
N LEU A 369 8.80 35.92 0.11
CA LEU A 369 8.61 35.61 1.53
C LEU A 369 9.48 36.51 2.43
N ALA A 370 10.72 36.79 2.05
CA ALA A 370 11.59 37.72 2.78
C ALA A 370 11.14 39.19 2.72
N GLU A 371 10.42 39.61 1.68
CA GLU A 371 9.72 40.91 1.62
C GLU A 371 8.46 40.91 2.49
N ASP A 372 7.67 39.85 2.44
CA ASP A 372 6.46 39.68 3.24
C ASP A 372 6.78 39.63 4.75
N VAL A 373 7.87 38.97 5.16
CA VAL A 373 8.39 39.00 6.54
C VAL A 373 8.88 40.40 6.93
N ARG A 374 9.67 41.07 6.09
CA ARG A 374 10.14 42.46 6.37
C ARG A 374 9.00 43.47 6.45
N ALA A 375 7.92 43.25 5.72
CA ALA A 375 6.72 44.09 5.74
C ALA A 375 5.70 43.70 6.83
N GLY A 376 5.97 42.67 7.64
CA GLY A 376 5.03 42.19 8.67
C GLY A 376 3.76 41.52 8.13
N ARG A 377 3.79 41.05 6.87
CA ARG A 377 2.70 40.29 6.21
C ARG A 377 2.83 38.79 6.42
N ALA A 378 4.04 38.30 6.72
CA ALA A 378 4.34 36.92 7.12
C ALA A 378 5.16 36.92 8.42
N GLU A 379 5.16 35.81 9.16
CA GLU A 379 6.03 35.65 10.35
C GLU A 379 7.39 35.07 9.95
N GLN A 380 8.46 35.50 10.62
CA GLN A 380 9.82 35.00 10.40
C GLN A 380 9.87 33.46 10.58
N PRO A 381 10.16 32.67 9.54
CA PRO A 381 10.37 31.23 9.69
C PRO A 381 11.69 30.95 10.43
N LEU A 382 11.73 29.84 11.16
CA LEU A 382 12.95 29.29 11.77
C LEU A 382 13.81 28.56 10.73
N PHE A 383 13.17 27.88 9.77
CA PHE A 383 13.78 27.34 8.56
C PHE A 383 12.76 27.27 7.42
N VAL A 384 13.25 27.16 6.19
CA VAL A 384 12.48 27.03 4.95
C VAL A 384 12.72 25.64 4.34
N VAL A 385 11.69 25.02 3.76
CA VAL A 385 11.80 23.78 2.97
C VAL A 385 11.54 24.12 1.51
N TRP A 386 12.49 23.78 0.64
CA TRP A 386 12.32 23.78 -0.81
C TRP A 386 12.02 22.35 -1.32
N PRO A 387 11.43 22.19 -2.52
CA PRO A 387 11.12 20.90 -3.09
C PRO A 387 12.34 20.08 -3.54
N GLU A 388 12.10 18.81 -3.83
CA GLU A 388 13.04 17.96 -4.55
C GLU A 388 13.37 18.59 -5.92
N ASN A 389 14.65 18.49 -6.33
CA ASN A 389 15.17 19.12 -7.56
C ASN A 389 14.89 20.63 -7.71
N SER A 390 14.61 21.35 -6.61
CA SER A 390 14.57 22.83 -6.60
C SER A 390 15.86 23.45 -7.15
N SER A 391 17.00 22.75 -7.04
CA SER A 391 18.19 22.98 -7.85
C SER A 391 18.60 21.72 -8.63
N ASP A 392 18.14 21.61 -9.88
CA ASP A 392 18.63 20.63 -10.86
C ASP A 392 20.08 20.89 -11.32
N ILE A 393 20.70 21.97 -10.84
CA ILE A 393 22.12 22.28 -11.02
C ILE A 393 22.82 22.03 -9.69
N ASP A 394 23.92 21.29 -9.69
CA ASP A 394 24.72 21.02 -8.50
C ASP A 394 25.20 22.34 -7.85
N PRO A 395 24.68 22.72 -6.67
CA PRO A 395 24.98 24.00 -6.04
C PRO A 395 26.28 23.98 -5.23
N LEU A 396 26.94 22.82 -5.11
CA LEU A 396 28.28 22.69 -4.55
C LEU A 396 29.33 22.84 -5.66
N ALA A 397 28.98 22.49 -6.91
CA ALA A 397 29.86 22.57 -8.08
C ALA A 397 29.62 23.79 -9.00
N ASN A 398 28.53 24.54 -8.82
CA ASN A 398 28.19 25.72 -9.66
C ASN A 398 28.13 27.02 -8.82
N PRO A 399 29.04 28.00 -9.06
CA PRO A 399 29.08 29.26 -8.30
C PRO A 399 27.83 30.16 -8.41
N ASP A 400 27.13 30.18 -9.55
CA ASP A 400 25.91 31.00 -9.71
C ASP A 400 24.75 30.37 -8.91
N ALA A 401 24.52 29.06 -9.06
CA ALA A 401 23.53 28.37 -8.23
C ALA A 401 23.82 28.55 -6.72
N HIS A 402 25.09 28.43 -6.32
CA HIS A 402 25.54 28.69 -4.96
C HIS A 402 25.23 30.14 -4.50
N GLN A 403 25.55 31.13 -5.32
CA GLN A 403 25.32 32.54 -5.00
C GLN A 403 23.84 32.87 -4.82
N GLN A 404 22.96 32.31 -5.66
CA GLN A 404 21.51 32.56 -5.62
C GLN A 404 20.88 31.95 -4.37
N ILE A 405 21.27 30.72 -4.00
CA ILE A 405 20.79 30.06 -2.78
C ILE A 405 21.27 30.82 -1.54
N SER A 406 22.55 31.20 -1.48
CA SER A 406 23.08 32.04 -0.41
C SER A 406 22.38 33.39 -0.32
N ALA A 407 22.05 34.02 -1.45
CA ALA A 407 21.28 35.27 -1.47
C ALA A 407 19.84 35.09 -0.95
N ALA A 408 19.16 33.99 -1.31
CA ALA A 408 17.83 33.66 -0.79
C ALA A 408 17.86 33.40 0.73
N ALA A 409 18.83 32.60 1.20
CA ALA A 409 19.01 32.29 2.63
C ALA A 409 19.32 33.56 3.44
N ALA A 410 20.26 34.39 2.98
CA ALA A 410 20.60 35.66 3.63
C ALA A 410 19.43 36.66 3.64
N ALA A 411 18.58 36.68 2.59
CA ALA A 411 17.40 37.53 2.54
C ALA A 411 16.31 37.12 3.54
N ILE A 412 16.00 35.81 3.63
CA ILE A 412 15.01 35.31 4.62
C ILE A 412 15.58 35.22 6.04
N ARG A 413 16.92 35.20 6.18
CA ARG A 413 17.66 35.07 7.46
C ARG A 413 17.28 33.82 8.25
N ALA A 414 17.11 32.71 7.54
CA ALA A 414 16.76 31.41 8.09
C ALA A 414 17.38 30.31 7.20
N PRO A 415 17.83 29.17 7.76
CA PRO A 415 18.34 28.08 6.94
C PRO A 415 17.30 27.51 5.97
N ILE A 416 17.75 27.08 4.79
CA ILE A 416 16.91 26.49 3.75
C ILE A 416 17.28 25.01 3.55
N LEU A 417 16.32 24.10 3.62
CA LEU A 417 16.47 22.72 3.14
C LEU A 417 16.28 22.72 1.63
N VAL A 418 17.39 22.70 0.88
CA VAL A 418 17.42 22.78 -0.59
C VAL A 418 17.48 21.37 -1.17
N GLY A 419 16.40 20.93 -1.80
CA GLY A 419 16.41 19.70 -2.61
C GLY A 419 17.13 19.94 -3.94
N GLY A 420 18.18 19.17 -4.23
CA GLY A 420 19.01 19.39 -5.42
C GLY A 420 19.79 18.15 -5.89
N VAL A 421 20.29 18.23 -7.12
CA VAL A 421 21.04 17.15 -7.77
C VAL A 421 22.52 17.38 -7.60
N VAL A 422 23.17 16.57 -6.77
CA VAL A 422 24.60 16.72 -6.44
C VAL A 422 25.42 15.61 -7.10
N ARG A 423 26.61 15.94 -7.63
CA ARG A 423 27.49 14.95 -8.27
C ARG A 423 27.97 13.90 -7.26
N ALA A 424 27.88 12.63 -7.65
CA ALA A 424 28.35 11.51 -6.86
C ALA A 424 29.84 11.19 -7.16
N PRO A 425 30.55 10.48 -6.26
CA PRO A 425 31.83 9.88 -6.57
C PRO A 425 31.75 9.02 -7.84
N GLY A 426 32.65 9.27 -8.80
CA GLY A 426 32.63 8.60 -10.11
C GLY A 426 31.82 9.29 -11.20
N TYR A 427 31.27 10.49 -10.96
CA TYR A 427 30.67 11.35 -12.00
C TYR A 427 31.66 11.60 -13.16
N ARG A 428 31.17 11.43 -14.40
CA ARG A 428 31.83 11.82 -15.66
C ARG A 428 30.78 12.34 -16.65
N PRO A 429 31.14 13.09 -17.71
CA PRO A 429 30.16 13.52 -18.73
C PRO A 429 29.46 12.35 -19.44
N ASP A 430 30.15 11.22 -19.62
CA ASP A 430 29.66 9.95 -20.18
C ASP A 430 28.91 9.07 -19.16
N ASN A 431 29.04 9.37 -17.86
CA ASN A 431 28.42 8.63 -16.77
C ASN A 431 28.05 9.61 -15.64
N PRO A 432 26.94 10.37 -15.77
CA PRO A 432 26.62 11.49 -14.91
C PRO A 432 26.01 11.05 -13.57
N VAL A 433 26.73 10.22 -12.82
CA VAL A 433 26.29 9.67 -11.52
C VAL A 433 26.07 10.80 -10.52
N ALA A 434 24.91 10.80 -9.89
CA ALA A 434 24.51 11.83 -8.94
C ALA A 434 23.75 11.25 -7.76
N THR A 435 23.58 12.06 -6.72
CA THR A 435 22.64 11.84 -5.62
C THR A 435 21.49 12.83 -5.76
N ASN A 436 20.29 12.39 -5.40
CA ASN A 436 19.19 13.28 -5.07
C ASN A 436 19.34 13.63 -3.59
N SER A 437 19.51 14.91 -3.27
CA SER A 437 20.05 15.37 -1.99
C SER A 437 19.22 16.50 -1.41
N VAL A 438 19.12 16.57 -0.09
CA VAL A 438 18.56 17.71 0.64
C VAL A 438 19.67 18.33 1.48
N LEU A 439 20.10 19.52 1.07
CA LEU A 439 21.19 20.30 1.70
C LEU A 439 20.59 21.31 2.68
N VAL A 440 21.09 21.38 3.91
CA VAL A 440 20.81 22.52 4.79
C VAL A 440 21.75 23.65 4.42
N TRP A 441 21.18 24.77 3.99
CA TRP A 441 21.89 25.98 3.61
C TRP A 441 21.67 27.08 4.64
N ASP A 442 22.68 27.31 5.46
CA ASP A 442 22.71 28.32 6.50
C ASP A 442 22.96 29.74 5.91
N PRO A 443 22.29 30.80 6.41
CA PRO A 443 22.39 32.15 5.86
C PRO A 443 23.75 32.84 6.07
N GLU A 444 24.59 32.39 7.00
CA GLU A 444 25.91 32.98 7.26
C GLU A 444 27.07 32.11 6.74
N THR A 445 26.90 30.78 6.77
CA THR A 445 27.97 29.80 6.52
C THR A 445 27.76 28.93 5.27
N GLY A 446 26.60 28.98 4.62
CA GLY A 446 26.30 28.23 3.40
C GLY A 446 25.91 26.76 3.69
N PRO A 447 26.29 25.80 2.83
CA PRO A 447 25.89 24.40 3.03
C PRO A 447 26.56 23.78 4.27
N THR A 448 25.76 23.39 5.27
CA THR A 448 26.23 22.91 6.59
C THR A 448 25.91 21.45 6.91
N ASP A 449 24.79 20.92 6.39
CA ASP A 449 24.33 19.55 6.63
C ASP A 449 23.66 18.97 5.37
N ARG A 450 23.53 17.64 5.27
CA ARG A 450 23.08 16.96 4.05
C ARG A 450 22.48 15.58 4.32
N HIS A 451 21.28 15.37 3.78
CA HIS A 451 20.70 14.04 3.58
C HIS A 451 20.76 13.65 2.09
N ASP A 452 21.09 12.39 1.81
CA ASP A 452 21.00 11.80 0.47
C ASP A 452 19.91 10.73 0.44
N LYS A 453 19.13 10.72 -0.65
CA LYS A 453 17.96 9.85 -0.85
C LYS A 453 18.37 8.38 -0.83
N GLN A 454 17.76 7.61 0.07
CA GLN A 454 18.04 6.19 0.32
C GLN A 454 17.18 5.29 -0.57
N ILE A 455 15.93 5.70 -0.83
CA ILE A 455 14.99 4.96 -1.67
C ILE A 455 14.81 5.70 -3.00
N VAL A 456 15.73 5.42 -3.92
CA VAL A 456 15.71 5.95 -5.29
C VAL A 456 14.65 5.19 -6.11
N GLN A 457 13.86 5.92 -6.90
CA GLN A 457 12.73 5.38 -7.67
C GLN A 457 13.20 4.52 -8.86
N PRO A 458 12.81 3.22 -8.93
CA PRO A 458 13.08 2.38 -10.10
C PRO A 458 12.41 2.91 -11.37
N PHE A 459 13.09 2.77 -12.50
CA PHE A 459 12.70 3.16 -13.86
C PHE A 459 12.61 4.67 -14.14
N GLY A 460 12.42 5.52 -13.12
CA GLY A 460 12.58 6.97 -13.22
C GLY A 460 14.01 7.42 -12.92
N GLU A 461 14.36 7.45 -11.63
CA GLU A 461 15.64 7.98 -11.12
C GLU A 461 16.85 7.07 -11.37
N TYR A 462 16.61 5.75 -11.50
CA TYR A 462 17.61 4.79 -11.95
C TYR A 462 16.96 3.64 -12.74
N LEU A 463 17.73 2.92 -13.57
CA LEU A 463 17.23 1.75 -14.30
C LEU A 463 17.80 0.44 -13.74
N PRO A 464 17.00 -0.37 -13.01
CA PRO A 464 17.39 -1.73 -12.65
C PRO A 464 17.76 -2.54 -13.90
N TRP A 465 18.87 -3.27 -13.86
CA TRP A 465 19.35 -4.11 -14.97
C TRP A 465 19.42 -3.36 -16.33
N ARG A 466 19.98 -2.14 -16.36
CA ARG A 466 20.13 -1.30 -17.57
C ARG A 466 20.61 -2.09 -18.81
N ASP A 467 21.59 -2.98 -18.69
CA ASP A 467 22.13 -3.79 -19.80
C ASP A 467 21.22 -4.93 -20.31
N PHE A 468 20.15 -5.23 -19.60
CA PHE A 468 19.03 -6.05 -20.11
C PHE A 468 18.06 -5.16 -20.89
N PHE A 469 17.59 -4.07 -20.29
CA PHE A 469 16.61 -3.18 -20.93
C PHE A 469 17.16 -2.46 -22.18
N ARG A 470 18.46 -2.16 -22.25
CA ARG A 470 19.16 -1.69 -23.46
C ARG A 470 18.96 -2.61 -24.68
N ARG A 471 18.75 -3.92 -24.47
CA ARG A 471 18.49 -4.91 -25.54
C ARG A 471 17.04 -4.89 -26.02
N LEU A 472 16.14 -4.30 -25.23
CA LEU A 472 14.71 -4.16 -25.55
C LEU A 472 14.41 -2.78 -26.14
N SER A 473 15.13 -1.73 -25.73
CA SER A 473 14.96 -0.38 -26.28
C SER A 473 16.17 0.53 -26.01
N PRO A 474 16.60 1.37 -26.97
CA PRO A 474 17.60 2.42 -26.73
C PRO A 474 17.10 3.52 -25.78
N TYR A 475 15.79 3.62 -25.51
CA TYR A 475 15.28 4.54 -24.48
C TYR A 475 15.78 4.19 -23.06
N ALA A 476 16.25 2.97 -22.84
CA ALA A 476 16.89 2.55 -21.58
C ALA A 476 18.05 3.47 -21.16
N ASP A 477 18.74 4.11 -22.11
CA ASP A 477 19.84 5.00 -21.79
C ASP A 477 19.43 6.39 -21.31
N ARG A 478 18.16 6.79 -21.53
CA ARG A 478 17.61 8.07 -21.05
C ARG A 478 17.13 8.03 -19.59
N ALA A 479 17.05 6.86 -18.99
CA ALA A 479 16.68 6.71 -17.58
C ALA A 479 17.76 7.30 -16.65
N GLY A 480 17.38 7.65 -15.42
CA GLY A 480 18.26 8.36 -14.50
C GLY A 480 19.52 7.60 -14.05
N TYR A 481 20.43 8.35 -13.43
CA TYR A 481 21.75 7.92 -12.95
C TYR A 481 21.92 8.18 -11.44
N PHE A 482 20.81 8.26 -10.69
CA PHE A 482 20.89 8.44 -9.24
C PHE A 482 21.28 7.14 -8.55
N ILE A 483 22.15 7.25 -7.55
CA ILE A 483 22.53 6.14 -6.66
C ILE A 483 21.91 6.35 -5.28
N PRO A 484 21.44 5.27 -4.61
CA PRO A 484 21.05 5.34 -3.21
C PRO A 484 22.28 5.50 -2.33
N VAL A 485 22.11 6.19 -1.20
CA VAL A 485 23.12 6.35 -0.14
C VAL A 485 22.47 5.99 1.19
N ASP A 486 23.13 5.18 2.00
CA ASP A 486 22.64 4.85 3.35
C ASP A 486 22.91 6.02 4.33
N GLY A 487 21.99 6.27 5.26
CA GLY A 487 22.12 7.33 6.27
C GLY A 487 21.06 7.21 7.38
N ASP A 488 21.02 8.16 8.30
CA ASP A 488 20.07 8.16 9.43
C ASP A 488 18.69 8.79 9.10
N GLY A 489 18.58 9.48 7.97
CA GLY A 489 17.36 10.14 7.51
C GLY A 489 17.13 11.53 8.10
N VAL A 490 18.10 12.14 8.78
CA VAL A 490 17.94 13.40 9.51
C VAL A 490 18.87 14.49 8.94
N VAL A 491 18.44 15.75 9.03
CA VAL A 491 19.32 16.93 8.94
C VAL A 491 19.00 17.91 10.07
N THR A 492 19.96 18.74 10.47
CA THR A 492 19.81 19.72 11.54
C THR A 492 19.63 21.13 10.99
N ALA A 493 18.41 21.67 11.02
CA ALA A 493 18.12 23.01 10.54
C ALA A 493 17.81 23.95 11.73
N ALA A 494 18.61 25.00 11.89
CA ALA A 494 18.50 25.95 13.02
C ALA A 494 18.46 25.27 14.41
N GLY A 495 19.17 24.15 14.57
CA GLY A 495 19.19 23.34 15.79
C GLY A 495 18.04 22.34 15.94
N VAL A 496 17.09 22.28 15.00
CA VAL A 496 15.98 21.32 14.98
C VAL A 496 16.37 20.08 14.15
N PRO A 497 16.24 18.86 14.70
CA PRO A 497 16.33 17.63 13.92
C PRO A 497 15.10 17.48 13.00
N VAL A 498 15.32 17.58 11.69
CA VAL A 498 14.30 17.43 10.65
C VAL A 498 14.50 16.09 9.95
N GLY A 499 13.47 15.24 9.98
CA GLY A 499 13.50 13.95 9.29
C GLY A 499 13.09 14.12 7.82
N VAL A 500 13.92 13.68 6.89
CA VAL A 500 13.70 13.86 5.46
C VAL A 500 13.14 12.57 4.86
N THR A 501 12.07 12.69 4.06
CA THR A 501 11.63 11.62 3.15
C THR A 501 11.32 12.23 1.78
N THR A 502 12.26 12.11 0.85
CA THR A 502 12.25 12.78 -0.45
C THR A 502 11.31 12.06 -1.42
N CYS A 503 10.23 12.71 -1.85
CA CYS A 503 9.33 12.26 -2.91
C CYS A 503 8.90 10.77 -2.78
N TRP A 504 9.53 9.87 -3.53
CA TRP A 504 9.31 8.43 -3.53
C TRP A 504 9.51 7.77 -2.14
N GLU A 505 10.26 8.38 -1.23
CA GLU A 505 10.53 7.77 0.09
C GLU A 505 9.33 7.78 1.04
N VAL A 506 8.42 8.76 0.93
CA VAL A 506 7.34 8.99 1.91
C VAL A 506 6.32 7.84 1.99
N ILE A 507 6.18 7.05 0.91
CA ILE A 507 5.28 5.88 0.86
C ILE A 507 5.88 4.65 1.60
N PHE A 508 7.16 4.67 1.95
CA PHE A 508 7.84 3.61 2.69
C PHE A 508 8.01 3.97 4.17
N ASP A 509 7.31 3.24 5.04
CA ASP A 509 7.42 3.36 6.50
C ASP A 509 8.87 3.40 7.01
N ARG A 510 9.79 2.62 6.41
CA ARG A 510 11.19 2.59 6.86
C ARG A 510 11.86 3.97 6.92
N ALA A 511 11.70 4.84 5.90
CA ALA A 511 12.42 6.12 5.85
C ALA A 511 11.92 7.11 6.92
N ALA A 512 10.60 7.29 7.04
CA ALA A 512 10.00 8.16 8.06
C ALA A 512 10.16 7.61 9.48
N ARG A 513 10.18 6.28 9.65
CA ARG A 513 10.41 5.64 10.95
C ARG A 513 11.87 5.72 11.39
N GLU A 514 12.82 5.62 10.47
CA GLU A 514 14.26 5.68 10.73
C GLU A 514 14.65 7.07 11.23
N SER A 515 14.34 8.11 10.46
CA SER A 515 14.60 9.50 10.84
C SER A 515 13.98 9.89 12.19
N VAL A 516 12.73 9.47 12.45
CA VAL A 516 12.05 9.73 13.73
C VAL A 516 12.64 8.93 14.91
N ARG A 517 13.27 7.78 14.66
CA ARG A 517 14.04 7.05 15.70
C ARG A 517 15.43 7.64 15.94
N ASN A 518 16.01 8.27 14.91
CA ASN A 518 17.30 8.96 14.97
C ASN A 518 17.18 10.41 15.48
N GLY A 519 15.97 10.87 15.80
CA GLY A 519 15.73 12.08 16.60
C GLY A 519 14.78 13.10 15.97
N ALA A 520 14.34 12.92 14.72
CA ALA A 520 13.52 13.90 14.01
C ALA A 520 12.28 14.33 14.83
N GLU A 521 12.10 15.65 14.96
CA GLU A 521 11.00 16.28 15.71
C GLU A 521 9.87 16.80 14.79
N VAL A 522 10.17 16.90 13.49
CA VAL A 522 9.28 17.26 12.38
C VAL A 522 9.75 16.50 11.13
N LEU A 523 8.83 16.19 10.21
CA LEU A 523 9.13 15.58 8.92
C LEU A 523 9.10 16.62 7.79
N ALA A 524 10.09 16.59 6.90
CA ALA A 524 10.09 17.30 5.63
C ALA A 524 9.92 16.31 4.47
N VAL A 525 9.05 16.67 3.52
CA VAL A 525 8.75 15.89 2.32
C VAL A 525 8.95 16.77 1.07
N PRO A 526 10.20 17.01 0.64
CA PRO A 526 10.47 17.65 -0.65
C PRO A 526 10.03 16.72 -1.79
N THR A 527 9.31 17.23 -2.79
CA THR A 527 8.76 16.39 -3.88
C THR A 527 8.69 17.09 -5.24
N ASN A 528 9.22 16.46 -6.30
CA ASN A 528 9.18 17.01 -7.64
C ASN A 528 8.03 16.40 -8.44
N ASN A 529 6.92 17.13 -8.52
CA ASN A 529 5.74 16.67 -9.24
C ASN A 529 5.65 17.21 -10.67
N ALA A 530 6.73 17.76 -11.24
CA ALA A 530 6.72 18.42 -12.55
C ALA A 530 6.33 17.52 -13.72
N THR A 531 6.52 16.21 -13.59
CA THR A 531 6.18 15.17 -14.58
C THR A 531 4.87 14.44 -14.27
N PHE A 532 4.12 14.89 -13.27
CA PHE A 532 2.94 14.20 -12.73
C PHE A 532 1.72 15.11 -12.66
N ASP A 533 0.54 14.51 -12.53
CA ASP A 533 -0.74 15.23 -12.46
C ASP A 533 -1.19 15.57 -11.01
N GLU A 534 -2.28 16.33 -10.90
CA GLU A 534 -2.89 16.69 -9.62
C GLU A 534 -3.44 15.46 -8.87
N ALA A 535 -3.93 14.44 -9.59
CA ALA A 535 -4.46 13.21 -9.00
C ALA A 535 -3.37 12.38 -8.31
N MET A 536 -2.19 12.27 -8.93
CA MET A 536 -0.98 11.72 -8.32
C MET A 536 -0.57 12.56 -7.11
N SER A 537 -0.58 13.90 -7.24
CA SER A 537 -0.20 14.80 -6.15
C SER A 537 -1.08 14.64 -4.90
N GLU A 538 -2.39 14.46 -5.06
CA GLU A 538 -3.31 14.11 -3.96
C GLU A 538 -3.05 12.69 -3.38
N GLN A 539 -2.66 11.72 -4.19
CA GLN A 539 -2.23 10.40 -3.70
C GLN A 539 -0.92 10.48 -2.91
N HIS A 540 0.01 11.35 -3.31
CA HIS A 540 1.27 11.61 -2.61
C HIS A 540 1.05 12.28 -1.25
N LEU A 541 0.17 13.28 -1.17
CA LEU A 541 -0.29 13.86 0.10
C LEU A 541 -0.91 12.81 1.02
N ALA A 542 -1.64 11.82 0.49
CA ALA A 542 -2.17 10.71 1.27
C ALA A 542 -1.08 9.93 2.01
N PHE A 543 0.07 9.71 1.37
CA PHE A 543 1.21 9.04 2.00
C PHE A 543 1.78 9.90 3.14
N ALA A 544 2.02 11.18 2.89
CA ALA A 544 2.51 12.12 3.91
C ALA A 544 1.55 12.25 5.11
N ARG A 545 0.23 12.31 4.87
CA ARG A 545 -0.80 12.31 5.92
C ARG A 545 -0.74 11.08 6.80
N LEU A 546 -0.54 9.90 6.20
CA LEU A 546 -0.44 8.66 6.96
C LEU A 546 0.88 8.60 7.75
N ARG A 547 2.02 9.04 7.17
CA ARG A 547 3.31 9.16 7.90
C ARG A 547 3.19 10.09 9.13
N ALA A 548 2.51 11.24 8.99
CA ALA A 548 2.33 12.21 10.08
C ALA A 548 1.61 11.60 11.31
N VAL A 549 0.50 10.87 11.07
CA VAL A 549 -0.24 10.15 12.12
C VAL A 549 0.54 8.96 12.67
N GLU A 550 1.14 8.16 11.78
CA GLU A 550 1.88 6.95 12.12
C GLU A 550 3.06 7.24 13.05
N HIS A 551 3.82 8.31 12.79
CA HIS A 551 5.01 8.66 13.58
C HIS A 551 4.77 9.73 14.65
N ASN A 552 3.55 10.29 14.74
CA ASN A 552 3.18 11.39 15.63
C ASN A 552 4.07 12.63 15.42
N ARG A 553 4.06 13.15 14.18
CA ARG A 553 4.87 14.29 13.72
C ARG A 553 4.06 15.22 12.84
N TYR A 554 4.44 16.49 12.81
CA TYR A 554 4.07 17.37 11.70
C TYR A 554 4.82 16.94 10.44
N ALA A 555 4.18 17.02 9.28
CA ALA A 555 4.83 16.81 7.99
C ALA A 555 4.68 18.08 7.12
N VAL A 556 5.81 18.57 6.60
CA VAL A 556 5.90 19.74 5.73
C VAL A 556 6.22 19.26 4.32
N VAL A 557 5.22 19.23 3.46
CA VAL A 557 5.33 18.82 2.04
C VAL A 557 5.63 20.07 1.21
N ALA A 558 6.73 20.04 0.46
CA ALA A 558 7.14 21.10 -0.46
C ALA A 558 7.20 20.53 -1.87
N GLY A 559 6.25 20.93 -2.71
CA GLY A 559 6.09 20.47 -4.09
C GLY A 559 6.65 21.46 -5.11
N THR A 560 7.32 20.99 -6.16
CA THR A 560 7.82 21.85 -7.25
C THR A 560 6.66 22.49 -8.01
N THR A 561 5.78 21.65 -8.57
CA THR A 561 4.48 21.98 -9.18
C THR A 561 3.31 21.38 -8.42
N GLY A 562 3.59 20.35 -7.61
CA GLY A 562 2.62 19.61 -6.82
C GLY A 562 2.12 20.42 -5.64
N ILE A 563 1.03 19.95 -5.03
CA ILE A 563 0.43 20.61 -3.88
C ILE A 563 1.41 20.54 -2.69
N SER A 564 1.99 21.68 -2.32
CA SER A 564 2.65 21.86 -1.03
C SER A 564 1.60 21.93 0.08
N ALA A 565 1.90 21.34 1.24
CA ALA A 565 0.97 21.29 2.37
C ALA A 565 1.70 21.14 3.71
N VAL A 566 1.07 21.62 4.78
CA VAL A 566 1.51 21.34 6.16
C VAL A 566 0.44 20.51 6.85
N ILE A 567 0.85 19.32 7.32
CA ILE A 567 -0.04 18.29 7.88
C ILE A 567 0.26 18.09 9.37
N THR A 568 -0.79 18.04 10.19
CA THR A 568 -0.69 17.82 11.64
C THR A 568 -0.60 16.34 12.03
N PRO A 569 -0.13 16.01 13.25
CA PRO A 569 -0.08 14.64 13.79
C PRO A 569 -1.42 13.88 13.88
N ASP A 570 -2.56 14.54 13.61
CA ASP A 570 -3.89 13.92 13.48
C ASP A 570 -4.35 13.77 12.01
N GLY A 571 -3.47 14.01 11.04
CA GLY A 571 -3.68 13.75 9.60
C GLY A 571 -4.38 14.87 8.83
N ARG A 572 -4.69 16.01 9.47
CA ARG A 572 -5.32 17.16 8.81
C ARG A 572 -4.29 18.05 8.13
N GLU A 573 -4.62 18.55 6.95
CA GLU A 573 -3.94 19.72 6.38
C GLU A 573 -4.35 20.97 7.17
N VAL A 574 -3.38 21.79 7.59
CA VAL A 574 -3.59 23.10 8.22
C VAL A 574 -3.30 24.26 7.27
N ALA A 575 -2.53 24.01 6.20
CA ALA A 575 -2.34 24.89 5.06
C ALA A 575 -2.01 24.05 3.83
N ARG A 576 -2.40 24.52 2.64
CA ARG A 576 -2.06 23.92 1.34
C ARG A 576 -2.06 24.98 0.23
N THR A 577 -1.28 24.73 -0.82
CA THR A 577 -1.34 25.47 -2.10
C THR A 577 -2.35 24.82 -3.05
N ARG A 578 -2.45 25.35 -4.27
CA ARG A 578 -3.01 24.63 -5.43
C ARG A 578 -1.91 23.90 -6.20
N PHE A 579 -2.32 23.00 -7.08
CA PHE A 579 -1.45 22.46 -8.12
C PHE A 579 -1.07 23.55 -9.15
N PHE A 580 0.17 23.52 -9.63
CA PHE A 580 0.69 24.34 -10.74
C PHE A 580 0.63 25.87 -10.57
N GLU A 581 0.66 26.38 -9.33
CA GLU A 581 0.86 27.82 -9.02
C GLU A 581 2.21 28.07 -8.32
N PRO A 582 2.87 29.23 -8.52
CA PRO A 582 3.98 29.66 -7.68
C PRO A 582 3.45 30.23 -6.35
N ALA A 583 3.98 29.76 -5.22
CA ALA A 583 3.48 30.10 -3.89
C ALA A 583 4.49 29.82 -2.77
N TYR A 584 4.15 30.24 -1.55
CA TYR A 584 4.74 29.73 -0.32
C TYR A 584 3.65 29.47 0.73
N LEU A 585 3.96 28.66 1.75
CA LEU A 585 3.19 28.51 2.98
C LEU A 585 4.08 28.89 4.16
N ASP A 586 3.64 29.74 5.09
CA ASP A 586 4.35 30.00 6.35
C ASP A 586 3.47 29.62 7.55
N VAL A 587 3.83 28.54 8.26
CA VAL A 587 2.91 27.85 9.17
C VAL A 587 3.55 27.59 10.51
N GLN A 588 2.77 27.72 11.59
CA GLN A 588 3.18 27.24 12.91
C GLN A 588 3.06 25.72 12.97
N VAL A 589 4.19 25.04 13.11
CA VAL A 589 4.28 23.62 13.45
C VAL A 589 4.72 23.47 14.90
N ARG A 590 4.57 22.27 15.47
CA ARG A 590 5.08 21.95 16.81
C ARG A 590 6.06 20.80 16.75
N LEU A 591 7.18 21.00 17.44
CA LEU A 591 8.21 19.99 17.61
C LEU A 591 7.70 18.93 18.59
N LYS A 592 7.77 17.66 18.20
CA LYS A 592 7.34 16.53 19.04
C LYS A 592 8.45 15.49 19.11
N THR A 593 8.84 15.09 20.32
CA THR A 593 9.88 14.06 20.54
C THR A 593 9.30 12.67 20.74
N GLN A 594 8.10 12.55 21.34
CA GLN A 594 7.49 11.27 21.70
C GLN A 594 7.33 10.32 20.50
N LEU A 595 7.87 9.11 20.60
CA LEU A 595 7.73 8.05 19.59
C LEU A 595 6.39 7.31 19.77
N SER A 596 5.62 7.18 18.69
CA SER A 596 4.39 6.38 18.67
C SER A 596 4.64 4.87 18.86
N PRO A 597 3.61 4.08 19.23
CA PRO A 597 3.71 2.62 19.21
C PRO A 597 4.10 2.06 17.84
N ALA A 598 3.63 2.64 16.73
CA ALA A 598 4.05 2.24 15.38
C ALA A 598 5.55 2.49 15.14
N THR A 599 6.10 3.64 15.52
CA THR A 599 7.54 3.93 15.40
C THR A 599 8.40 3.01 16.27
N ARG A 600 7.88 2.56 17.42
CA ARG A 600 8.56 1.63 18.33
C ARG A 600 8.49 0.17 17.88
N TYR A 601 7.32 -0.29 17.45
CA TYR A 601 6.98 -1.72 17.32
C TYR A 601 6.40 -2.12 15.95
N GLY A 602 6.24 -1.20 15.00
CA GLY A 602 5.69 -1.45 13.66
C GLY A 602 6.24 -2.70 12.95
N PRO A 603 7.57 -2.92 12.88
CA PRO A 603 8.15 -4.15 12.34
C PRO A 603 7.67 -5.45 13.02
N VAL A 604 7.46 -5.41 14.34
CA VAL A 604 7.01 -6.56 15.14
C VAL A 604 5.53 -6.84 14.90
N ILE A 605 4.70 -5.78 14.85
CA ILE A 605 3.26 -5.88 14.53
C ILE A 605 3.08 -6.42 13.11
N HIS A 606 3.81 -5.87 12.14
CA HIS A 606 3.76 -6.30 10.75
C HIS A 606 4.24 -7.75 10.59
N GLY A 607 5.38 -8.11 11.21
CA GLY A 607 5.90 -9.47 11.23
C GLY A 607 4.93 -10.47 11.87
N ALA A 608 4.22 -10.10 12.93
CA ALA A 608 3.20 -10.95 13.55
C ALA A 608 1.99 -11.18 12.65
N LEU A 609 1.51 -10.15 11.92
CA LEU A 609 0.44 -10.29 10.93
C LEU A 609 0.85 -11.23 9.78
N ILE A 610 2.07 -11.09 9.27
CA ILE A 610 2.62 -11.97 8.21
C ILE A 610 2.77 -13.41 8.72
N ALA A 611 3.33 -13.61 9.91
CA ALA A 611 3.50 -14.93 10.52
C ALA A 611 2.15 -15.64 10.73
N ALA A 612 1.12 -14.91 11.17
CA ALA A 612 -0.22 -15.44 11.30
C ALA A 612 -0.85 -15.79 9.92
N ALA A 613 -0.61 -15.00 8.88
CA ALA A 613 -1.05 -15.31 7.52
C ALA A 613 -0.42 -16.63 6.99
N LEU A 614 0.89 -16.79 7.20
CA LEU A 614 1.62 -18.00 6.83
C LEU A 614 1.17 -19.24 7.63
N ALA A 615 0.88 -19.08 8.92
CA ALA A 615 0.31 -20.15 9.74
C ALA A 615 -1.07 -20.61 9.23
N GLY A 616 -1.91 -19.68 8.76
CA GLY A 616 -3.19 -20.00 8.12
C GLY A 616 -3.03 -20.81 6.83
N LEU A 617 -2.05 -20.47 5.99
CA LEU A 617 -1.71 -21.26 4.80
C LEU A 617 -1.18 -22.65 5.16
N GLY A 618 -0.27 -22.75 6.13
CA GLY A 618 0.24 -24.02 6.63
C GLY A 618 -0.87 -24.93 7.15
N ALA A 619 -1.82 -24.39 7.92
CA ALA A 619 -2.98 -25.12 8.42
C ALA A 619 -3.92 -25.61 7.29
N ALA A 620 -4.15 -24.79 6.26
CA ALA A 620 -4.94 -25.18 5.09
C ALA A 620 -4.25 -26.31 4.29
N LEU A 621 -2.95 -26.19 4.04
CA LEU A 621 -2.14 -27.21 3.35
C LEU A 621 -2.12 -28.52 4.12
N ALA A 622 -1.78 -28.50 5.42
CA ALA A 622 -1.82 -29.67 6.28
C ALA A 622 -3.20 -30.34 6.31
N GLY A 623 -4.27 -29.54 6.39
CA GLY A 623 -5.65 -30.02 6.30
C GLY A 623 -5.94 -30.76 4.99
N THR A 624 -5.46 -30.26 3.84
CA THR A 624 -5.61 -30.96 2.55
C THR A 624 -4.78 -32.24 2.46
N VAL A 625 -3.55 -32.27 3.00
CA VAL A 625 -2.70 -33.48 3.02
C VAL A 625 -3.32 -34.57 3.89
N LEU A 626 -3.83 -34.22 5.08
CA LEU A 626 -4.49 -35.15 5.99
C LEU A 626 -5.82 -35.68 5.42
N GLN A 627 -6.59 -34.84 4.73
CA GLN A 627 -7.81 -35.28 4.02
C GLN A 627 -7.50 -36.17 2.81
N ASN A 628 -6.37 -35.94 2.13
CA ASN A 628 -5.89 -36.75 1.00
C ASN A 628 -5.07 -37.98 1.46
N GLY A 629 -5.43 -38.61 2.59
CA GLY A 629 -4.72 -39.71 3.26
C GLY A 629 -4.64 -41.06 2.53
N ARG A 630 -4.50 -41.07 1.20
CA ARG A 630 -4.18 -42.26 0.37
C ARG A 630 -2.70 -42.30 -0.07
N LEU A 631 -1.79 -41.95 0.86
CA LEU A 631 -0.35 -42.22 0.75
C LEU A 631 0.14 -43.28 1.75
N VAL A 632 -0.75 -44.20 2.13
CA VAL A 632 -0.36 -45.54 2.60
C VAL A 632 -0.17 -46.43 1.37
N PRO A 633 1.04 -46.96 1.08
CA PRO A 633 1.24 -47.85 -0.06
C PRO A 633 0.35 -49.09 0.01
N HIS A 634 -0.34 -49.41 -1.08
CA HIS A 634 -1.27 -50.56 -1.15
C HIS A 634 -0.60 -51.94 -0.97
N ALA A 635 0.74 -51.99 -0.98
CA ALA A 635 1.56 -53.21 -0.93
C ALA A 635 1.32 -54.11 0.30
N LEU A 636 0.86 -53.56 1.44
CA LEU A 636 0.72 -54.32 2.70
C LEU A 636 -0.65 -54.99 2.92
N ARG A 637 -1.64 -54.80 2.04
CA ARG A 637 -2.94 -55.53 2.13
C ARG A 637 -2.98 -56.83 1.32
N GLY A 638 -1.99 -57.11 0.48
CA GLY A 638 -1.97 -58.32 -0.37
C GLY A 638 -1.58 -59.63 0.33
N ARG A 639 -0.86 -59.58 1.46
CA ARG A 639 -0.20 -60.76 2.07
C ARG A 639 -0.97 -61.51 3.16
N ARG A 640 -2.26 -61.20 3.40
CA ARG A 640 -3.08 -61.89 4.42
C ARG A 640 -4.33 -62.58 3.89
N ARG A 641 -4.42 -62.83 2.57
CA ARG A 641 -5.55 -63.53 1.93
C ARG A 641 -5.11 -64.59 0.89
N ALA A 642 -3.91 -65.14 1.08
CA ALA A 642 -3.29 -66.13 0.21
C ALA A 642 -2.60 -67.26 1.03
N LYS A 643 -3.16 -67.60 2.19
CA LYS A 643 -2.69 -68.70 3.07
C LYS A 643 -3.84 -69.43 3.78
N GLU A 644 -5.01 -69.46 3.15
CA GLU A 644 -6.28 -70.00 3.69
C GLU A 644 -7.11 -70.70 2.60
N SER A 645 -6.48 -71.08 1.48
CA SER A 645 -7.17 -71.63 0.30
C SER A 645 -6.33 -72.63 -0.47
N HIS A 646 -5.73 -73.59 0.25
CA HIS A 646 -5.10 -74.81 -0.30
C HIS A 646 -4.88 -75.85 0.81
N ASP A 647 -5.98 -76.41 1.34
CA ASP A 647 -6.03 -77.81 1.76
C ASP A 647 -7.51 -78.23 1.85
N ASP A 648 -7.93 -79.22 1.06
CA ASP A 648 -9.29 -79.75 1.07
C ASP A 648 -9.25 -81.22 0.63
N GLY A 649 -9.38 -82.13 1.60
CA GLY A 649 -9.25 -83.58 1.44
C GLY A 649 -10.28 -84.30 2.32
N PRO A 650 -11.22 -85.10 1.76
CA PRO A 650 -12.48 -85.39 2.44
C PRO A 650 -12.48 -86.65 3.31
N ALA A 651 -13.02 -86.55 4.54
CA ALA A 651 -13.37 -87.72 5.36
C ALA A 651 -14.58 -87.47 6.31
N THR A 652 -15.65 -88.25 6.11
CA THR A 652 -16.59 -88.82 7.10
C THR A 652 -17.07 -88.02 8.35
N ARG A 653 -18.40 -87.78 8.39
CA ARG A 653 -19.25 -87.68 9.60
C ARG A 653 -19.06 -88.92 10.54
N PRO A 654 -19.26 -88.85 11.89
CA PRO A 654 -20.63 -88.76 12.46
C PRO A 654 -20.87 -88.20 13.91
N ARG A 655 -22.10 -87.65 14.09
CA ARG A 655 -23.06 -87.80 15.21
C ARG A 655 -22.80 -87.38 16.69
N HIS A 656 -23.74 -86.55 17.18
CA HIS A 656 -24.53 -86.62 18.45
C HIS A 656 -24.03 -86.10 19.83
N HIS A 657 -24.98 -85.38 20.47
CA HIS A 657 -25.20 -85.11 21.92
C HIS A 657 -24.14 -84.33 22.74
N GLY A 658 -24.54 -83.53 23.75
CA GLY A 658 -25.90 -83.15 24.17
C GLY A 658 -25.95 -82.19 25.39
N GLN A 659 -27.17 -81.81 25.80
CA GLN A 659 -27.64 -81.40 27.16
C GLN A 659 -26.81 -80.41 28.01
N SER A 660 -27.29 -79.19 28.30
CA SER A 660 -28.17 -78.78 29.46
C SER A 660 -27.33 -78.30 30.67
N THR A 661 -27.80 -77.55 31.69
CA THR A 661 -29.12 -76.94 32.04
C THR A 661 -28.90 -75.77 33.03
N SER A 662 -29.77 -74.73 32.98
CA SER A 662 -30.21 -73.83 34.09
C SER A 662 -29.13 -73.11 34.98
N GLU A 663 -29.43 -72.19 35.93
CA GLU A 663 -30.69 -71.63 36.45
C GLU A 663 -30.55 -70.17 37.00
N SER A 664 -31.65 -69.62 37.55
CA SER A 664 -31.89 -68.33 38.24
C SER A 664 -30.98 -67.98 39.44
N ALA A 665 -31.04 -66.82 40.14
CA ALA A 665 -31.43 -65.39 39.96
C ALA A 665 -31.35 -64.68 41.36
N HIS A 666 -31.94 -63.48 41.55
CA HIS A 666 -32.11 -62.71 42.83
C HIS A 666 -30.79 -62.09 43.41
N SER A 667 -30.64 -60.78 43.71
CA SER A 667 -31.35 -59.76 44.54
C SER A 667 -30.99 -59.80 46.04
N GLY A 668 -30.66 -58.71 46.76
CA GLY A 668 -30.54 -57.28 46.39
C GLY A 668 -30.22 -56.36 47.60
N ASP A 669 -30.12 -55.04 47.35
CA ASP A 669 -30.11 -53.87 48.27
C ASP A 669 -28.97 -53.58 49.30
N HIS A 670 -28.98 -52.31 49.75
CA HIS A 670 -28.03 -51.49 50.55
C HIS A 670 -28.25 -51.61 52.10
N PRO A 671 -27.57 -50.90 53.07
CA PRO A 671 -26.80 -49.63 52.97
C PRO A 671 -25.56 -49.35 53.89
N ASP A 672 -24.85 -48.25 53.56
CA ASP A 672 -24.19 -47.17 54.36
C ASP A 672 -23.40 -47.28 55.71
N LEU A 673 -22.26 -46.55 55.71
CA LEU A 673 -21.76 -45.50 56.66
C LEU A 673 -20.75 -45.73 57.83
N GLN A 674 -19.80 -44.77 57.92
CA GLN A 674 -18.90 -44.37 59.05
C GLN A 674 -17.69 -45.30 59.38
N ARG A 675 -16.57 -44.87 60.02
CA ARG A 675 -16.26 -43.70 60.90
C ARG A 675 -14.78 -43.21 60.82
N THR A 676 -14.30 -42.35 61.75
CA THR A 676 -13.11 -41.45 61.63
C THR A 676 -12.08 -41.46 62.81
N GLY A 677 -10.84 -40.96 62.58
CA GLY A 677 -9.77 -40.57 63.56
C GLY A 677 -8.43 -40.22 62.84
N GLN A 678 -7.59 -39.20 63.09
CA GLN A 678 -6.92 -38.62 64.31
C GLN A 678 -5.75 -39.49 64.86
N SER A 679 -4.56 -39.00 65.32
CA SER A 679 -3.98 -37.64 65.55
C SER A 679 -2.41 -37.62 65.50
N ALA A 680 -1.72 -36.59 66.04
CA ALA A 680 -0.27 -36.25 65.89
C ALA A 680 0.31 -35.48 67.13
N ALA A 681 1.61 -35.16 67.36
CA ALA A 681 2.98 -35.62 66.96
C ALA A 681 4.09 -34.80 67.73
N ASP A 682 5.36 -35.26 67.84
CA ASP A 682 6.51 -34.56 68.52
C ASP A 682 7.91 -34.90 67.90
N ARG A 683 8.87 -33.96 67.67
CA ARG A 683 10.02 -33.41 68.49
C ARG A 683 11.21 -34.38 68.75
N GLY A 684 12.52 -34.04 68.77
CA GLY A 684 13.39 -32.82 68.58
C GLY A 684 14.89 -33.22 68.80
N SER A 685 15.98 -32.41 68.88
CA SER A 685 16.35 -30.98 68.60
C SER A 685 17.91 -30.76 68.73
N GLY A 686 18.48 -29.60 68.32
CA GLY A 686 19.92 -29.18 68.53
C GLY A 686 20.71 -28.86 67.22
N ALA A 687 21.38 -27.72 66.95
CA ALA A 687 22.41 -26.88 67.62
C ALA A 687 23.87 -27.39 67.40
N SER A 688 24.93 -26.61 67.08
CA SER A 688 25.18 -25.15 66.86
C SER A 688 26.54 -24.88 66.14
N GLY A 689 26.86 -23.66 65.64
CA GLY A 689 28.26 -23.26 65.33
C GLY A 689 28.58 -22.15 64.28
N LEU A 690 29.44 -21.20 64.67
CA LEU A 690 30.23 -20.16 63.90
C LEU A 690 31.49 -19.82 64.78
N PRO A 691 32.55 -19.04 64.39
CA PRO A 691 32.77 -18.16 63.21
C PRO A 691 34.22 -18.12 62.58
N ARG A 692 34.45 -17.20 61.60
CA ARG A 692 35.72 -16.44 61.24
C ARG A 692 37.04 -17.17 60.83
N GLY A 693 37.68 -16.72 59.71
CA GLY A 693 39.13 -16.35 59.75
C GLY A 693 40.10 -16.52 58.56
N ALA A 694 40.23 -15.49 57.68
CA ALA A 694 41.49 -14.87 57.17
C ALA A 694 42.55 -15.54 56.21
N ARG A 695 42.87 -14.81 55.11
CA ARG A 695 44.17 -14.67 54.35
C ARG A 695 44.68 -15.86 53.49
N ALA A 696 45.51 -15.71 52.44
CA ALA A 696 46.21 -14.55 51.81
C ALA A 696 46.30 -14.63 50.25
N ASP A 697 46.07 -13.53 49.53
CA ASP A 697 47.00 -12.74 48.66
C ASP A 697 47.96 -13.45 47.68
N ARG A 698 47.80 -13.18 46.36
CA ARG A 698 48.93 -13.00 45.42
C ARG A 698 48.62 -12.15 44.16
N ARG A 699 48.73 -10.82 44.32
CA ARG A 699 49.39 -9.82 43.42
C ARG A 699 49.31 -9.86 41.86
N ARG A 700 49.19 -8.63 41.29
CA ARG A 700 49.69 -8.09 39.98
C ARG A 700 48.92 -8.56 38.71
N ARG A 701 48.58 -7.70 37.72
CA ARG A 701 49.11 -6.39 37.27
C ARG A 701 48.04 -5.55 36.53
N GLN A 702 48.04 -4.22 36.68
CA GLN A 702 47.86 -3.31 35.52
C GLN A 702 49.25 -3.02 34.91
N PRO A 703 49.33 -2.53 33.65
CA PRO A 703 49.59 -1.09 33.49
C PRO A 703 48.97 -0.44 32.21
N ARG A 704 48.72 0.88 32.32
CA ARG A 704 48.86 1.96 31.30
C ARG A 704 48.20 1.80 29.91
N ARG A 705 47.39 2.76 29.44
CA ARG A 705 47.68 4.17 29.03
C ARG A 705 48.49 4.32 27.73
N HIS A 706 48.05 5.32 26.96
CA HIS A 706 48.52 5.81 25.66
C HIS A 706 48.04 4.99 24.45
N ARG A 707 47.74 5.64 23.31
CA ARG A 707 47.88 7.08 23.01
C ARG A 707 46.63 7.66 22.36
#